data_AF-A0A2P6QV89-F1
#
_entry.id   AF-A0A2P6QV89-F1
#
_cell.length_a   1.000
_cell.length_b   1.000
_cell.length_c   1.000
_cell.angle_alpha   90.00
_cell.angle_beta   90.00
_cell.angle_gamma   90.00
#
_symmetry.space_group_name_H-M   'P 1'
#
loop_
_entity.id
_entity.type
_entity.pdbx_description
1 polymer ?
#
loop_
_entity_poly.entity_id
_entity_poly.type
_entity_poly.pdbx_seq_one_letter_code
_entity_poly.pdbx_strand_id
1 'polypeptide(L)'
;MDLPGLAVVLQAALSTNPDERKAAEHSLNQIQYTPQHLVRLLQIIVDGSCDMGVRQVASIHFKNFIGKNWSPHEPDEQNKISQADKEVVREHVLVFVTQVPPLLRVQLGECLKTIIHADYPEQWPRLLDWVKHNLQDQQVYGALFVLRILSRKYEFKSDEERTPVYLIVEETFPHLLNIFNRLVQIPNPTLEVADLIKLICKIFWSSIYLEIPKQLFDPNVFNAWMMLFLNILERPVPVEGQPADPDLRKAWGWWKVKKWTIHILNRLYTRFGDLKLQNPENRAFAQMFQKSYAGKILECHLNLLNVIRTGGYLPDRVTNLVLQYLSNSISKISMYNLLQPRLNVLLFEIVFPLMCFNDNDQKLWDEDPHEYVRKGYDIIEDLYSPRTASMDFVSELVRKRGKENLHTFLQFIVEIFKRYDEAPMEYKPYRQKDGALLAIGALCDKLKQTEPYKSELERMLVQHVFPEFSSPVGHLRAKAAWVAGQYAHINFSEPNNFLKALHSVVAGMRDPELPVRVDSVFALRSFVEACRDLNEIRPILPQLLDEFFKLMNEVENEDLVFTLETIVDKFGEEMAPYALGLCQNLAAAFWRCMNTAEADDEADDPGALAAVGCLRAISTILESVSRLPHLFVQVEPTLLPIMRRMLTTDGQEVFEEVLEIVSYMTFFSPTISLDMWSLWPLMMEALADWAIDFFPNILVPLDNYISRGTAHFLSCKEPDYQQSLWNMISSILADRNMEDGDIEPAPKLIQVLFQNCRGQVDQWVEPYIRITFERLRRAEKSYLKCLLVQVIADALYYNAALTLNILQKLGIATDLFNLWFQMLQEVKKSGVRVHFKREHDKKVCCLGLTSLLTLPAGQLPAEALGRVFRATLDLLVAYKDQVAAAAKEEEAEDDDDMDGFHTDDDDDGGDGSDKEMGVDAEDGDEADSLKFQKLAAQAKCFRPSDEFDDDSDEDFSDDEELQSPIDDVDPFVFFVDAVKSVQASDPPRFQSLTQTLDFHYQALANGVAQHAEQRRAEIEKEKMEKASVATAS
;
A
#
# COMPACT_ATOMS: atom_id res chain seq x y z
N MET A 1 12.54 -21.40 -46.08
CA MET A 1 13.76 -20.61 -46.30
C MET A 1 14.95 -21.43 -45.84
N ASP A 2 16.03 -21.48 -46.62
CA ASP A 2 17.27 -22.19 -46.28
C ASP A 2 18.14 -21.36 -45.31
N LEU A 3 19.19 -21.97 -44.76
CA LEU A 3 20.07 -21.31 -43.77
C LEU A 3 20.81 -20.09 -44.34
N PRO A 4 21.37 -20.13 -45.57
CA PRO A 4 21.99 -18.94 -46.18
C PRO A 4 20.99 -17.80 -46.43
N GLY A 5 19.77 -18.11 -46.88
CA GLY A 5 18.72 -17.10 -47.07
C GLY A 5 18.33 -16.43 -45.76
N LEU A 6 18.21 -17.20 -44.67
CA LEU A 6 17.91 -16.64 -43.34
C LEU A 6 19.04 -15.73 -42.82
N ALA A 7 20.31 -16.11 -43.03
CA ALA A 7 21.45 -15.28 -42.64
C ALA A 7 21.47 -13.93 -43.38
N VAL A 8 21.11 -13.91 -44.67
CA VAL A 8 21.01 -12.67 -45.46
C VAL A 8 19.88 -11.77 -44.94
N VAL A 9 18.72 -12.34 -44.60
CA VAL A 9 17.60 -11.56 -44.02
C VAL A 9 18.00 -10.97 -42.66
N LEU A 10 18.68 -11.75 -41.81
CA LEU A 10 19.19 -11.26 -40.52
C LEU A 10 20.25 -10.16 -40.70
N GLN A 11 21.09 -10.26 -41.74
CA GLN A 11 22.05 -9.20 -42.08
C GLN A 11 21.34 -7.93 -42.57
N ALA A 12 20.27 -8.05 -43.35
CA ALA A 12 19.48 -6.91 -43.79
C ALA A 12 18.75 -6.21 -42.61
N ALA A 13 18.40 -6.95 -41.56
CA ALA A 13 17.87 -6.38 -40.32
C ALA A 13 18.89 -5.50 -39.56
N LEU A 14 20.18 -5.56 -39.92
CA LEU A 14 21.25 -4.71 -39.39
C LEU A 14 21.60 -3.53 -40.32
N SER A 15 20.90 -3.36 -41.44
CA SER A 15 21.18 -2.30 -42.41
C SER A 15 20.98 -0.91 -41.79
N THR A 16 21.78 0.08 -42.19
CA THR A 16 21.55 1.49 -41.82
C THR A 16 20.36 2.10 -42.56
N ASN A 17 19.85 1.42 -43.60
CA ASN A 17 18.67 1.82 -44.36
C ASN A 17 17.37 1.37 -43.65
N PRO A 18 16.48 2.30 -43.23
CA PRO A 18 15.22 1.96 -42.57
C PRO A 18 14.29 1.06 -43.41
N ASP A 19 14.27 1.22 -44.73
CA ASP A 19 13.38 0.46 -45.60
C ASP A 19 13.80 -1.01 -45.71
N GLU A 20 15.12 -1.26 -45.79
CA GLU A 20 15.69 -2.62 -45.81
C GLU A 20 15.48 -3.34 -44.47
N ARG A 21 15.63 -2.62 -43.35
CA ARG A 21 15.34 -3.16 -42.01
C ARG A 21 13.88 -3.57 -41.85
N LYS A 22 12.94 -2.66 -42.20
CA LYS A 22 11.50 -2.95 -42.10
C LYS A 22 11.10 -4.12 -43.00
N ALA A 23 11.67 -4.20 -44.21
CA ALA A 23 11.44 -5.33 -45.11
C ALA A 23 11.98 -6.65 -44.52
N ALA A 24 13.16 -6.63 -43.90
CA ALA A 24 13.75 -7.79 -43.24
C ALA A 24 12.92 -8.27 -42.04
N GLU A 25 12.50 -7.36 -41.16
CA GLU A 25 11.63 -7.65 -40.01
C GLU A 25 10.28 -8.23 -40.47
N HIS A 26 9.68 -7.65 -41.51
CA HIS A 26 8.45 -8.18 -42.10
C HIS A 26 8.66 -9.60 -42.64
N SER A 27 9.78 -9.85 -43.33
CA SER A 27 10.12 -11.19 -43.81
C SER A 27 10.34 -12.19 -42.67
N LEU A 28 10.99 -11.80 -41.57
CA LEU A 28 11.17 -12.64 -40.39
C LEU A 28 9.82 -13.01 -39.76
N ASN A 29 8.92 -12.04 -39.63
CA ASN A 29 7.58 -12.24 -39.09
C ASN A 29 6.71 -13.20 -39.94
N GLN A 30 6.90 -13.22 -41.26
CA GLN A 30 6.20 -14.15 -42.14
C GLN A 30 6.72 -15.59 -42.01
N ILE A 31 8.01 -15.79 -41.78
CA ILE A 31 8.64 -17.11 -41.78
C ILE A 31 8.78 -17.74 -40.39
N GLN A 32 8.54 -16.99 -39.31
CA GLN A 32 8.83 -17.42 -37.94
C GLN A 32 8.10 -18.70 -37.51
N TYR A 33 6.91 -18.96 -38.06
CA TYR A 33 6.11 -20.16 -37.77
C TYR A 33 6.38 -21.35 -38.71
N THR A 34 7.36 -21.22 -39.61
CA THR A 34 7.69 -22.34 -40.51
C THR A 34 8.49 -23.42 -39.76
N PRO A 35 8.25 -24.72 -40.04
CA PRO A 35 9.02 -25.80 -39.43
C PRO A 35 10.53 -25.63 -39.62
N GLN A 36 11.31 -26.00 -38.60
CA GLN A 36 12.76 -25.84 -38.53
C GLN A 36 13.27 -24.38 -38.49
N HIS A 37 12.41 -23.35 -38.52
CA HIS A 37 12.88 -21.97 -38.42
C HIS A 37 13.71 -21.76 -37.15
N LEU A 38 13.21 -22.25 -36.02
CA LEU A 38 13.86 -22.15 -34.73
C LEU A 38 15.21 -22.92 -34.67
N VAL A 39 15.25 -24.10 -35.29
CA VAL A 39 16.48 -24.91 -35.41
C VAL A 39 17.53 -24.19 -36.26
N ARG A 40 17.12 -23.54 -37.36
CA ARG A 40 18.03 -22.77 -38.23
C ARG A 40 18.58 -21.53 -37.53
N LEU A 41 17.76 -20.82 -36.74
CA LEU A 41 18.25 -19.73 -35.90
C LEU A 41 19.32 -20.23 -34.93
N LEU A 42 19.07 -21.36 -34.26
CA LEU A 42 20.05 -21.95 -33.34
C LEU A 42 21.36 -22.33 -34.04
N GLN A 43 21.29 -22.86 -35.26
CA GLN A 43 22.48 -23.17 -36.08
C GLN A 43 23.28 -21.90 -36.40
N ILE A 44 22.62 -20.81 -36.81
CA ILE A 44 23.29 -19.53 -37.11
C ILE A 44 23.96 -18.95 -35.87
N ILE A 45 23.33 -19.03 -34.69
CA ILE A 45 23.88 -18.51 -33.43
C ILE A 45 25.23 -19.17 -33.08
N VAL A 46 25.36 -20.47 -33.36
CA VAL A 46 26.53 -21.28 -32.98
C VAL A 46 27.60 -21.29 -34.08
N ASP A 47 27.21 -21.01 -35.33
CA ASP A 47 28.14 -20.97 -36.44
C ASP A 47 29.18 -19.84 -36.27
N GLY A 48 30.41 -20.25 -35.97
CA GLY A 48 31.54 -19.33 -35.81
C GLY A 48 31.98 -18.64 -37.10
N SER A 49 31.49 -19.08 -38.26
CA SER A 49 31.76 -18.45 -39.55
C SER A 49 30.84 -17.26 -39.86
N CYS A 50 29.70 -17.14 -39.17
CA CYS A 50 28.79 -16.00 -39.30
C CYS A 50 29.32 -14.77 -38.55
N ASP A 51 29.01 -13.59 -39.08
CA ASP A 51 29.32 -12.31 -38.44
C ASP A 51 28.66 -12.19 -37.05
N MET A 52 29.35 -11.55 -36.09
CA MET A 52 28.86 -11.44 -34.71
C MET A 52 27.53 -10.69 -34.63
N GLY A 53 27.33 -9.65 -35.46
CA GLY A 53 26.08 -8.90 -35.50
C GLY A 53 24.91 -9.81 -35.93
N VAL A 54 25.10 -10.60 -36.98
CA VAL A 54 24.09 -11.55 -37.48
C VAL A 54 23.74 -12.59 -36.40
N ARG A 55 24.76 -13.13 -35.71
CA ARG A 55 24.58 -14.08 -34.61
C ARG A 55 23.83 -13.46 -33.43
N GLN A 56 24.10 -12.19 -33.12
CA GLN A 56 23.43 -11.47 -32.05
C GLN A 56 21.94 -11.26 -32.38
N VAL A 57 21.60 -10.78 -33.58
CA VAL A 57 20.20 -10.62 -34.01
C VAL A 57 19.48 -11.96 -34.03
N ALA A 58 20.12 -13.01 -34.53
CA ALA A 58 19.58 -14.37 -34.50
C ALA A 58 19.25 -14.80 -33.05
N SER A 59 20.15 -14.54 -32.09
CA SER A 59 19.94 -14.90 -30.69
C SER A 59 18.83 -14.09 -30.01
N ILE A 60 18.67 -12.81 -30.34
CA ILE A 60 17.59 -11.97 -29.83
C ILE A 60 16.24 -12.43 -30.39
N HIS A 61 16.16 -12.69 -31.70
CA HIS A 61 14.94 -13.20 -32.33
C HIS A 61 14.57 -14.58 -31.78
N PHE A 62 15.56 -15.46 -31.61
CA PHE A 62 15.37 -16.78 -30.99
C PHE A 62 14.82 -16.67 -29.56
N LYS A 63 15.36 -15.77 -28.73
CA LYS A 63 14.85 -15.49 -27.37
C LYS A 63 13.41 -14.99 -27.40
N ASN A 64 13.13 -13.95 -28.18
CA ASN A 64 11.81 -13.34 -28.23
C ASN A 64 10.75 -14.32 -28.72
N PHE A 65 11.10 -15.18 -29.69
CA PHE A 65 10.20 -16.19 -30.20
C PHE A 65 9.93 -17.32 -29.18
N ILE A 66 10.95 -17.81 -28.47
CA ILE A 66 10.77 -18.81 -27.40
C ILE A 66 9.93 -18.21 -26.26
N GLY A 67 10.25 -16.99 -25.82
CA GLY A 67 9.52 -16.32 -24.73
C GLY A 67 8.02 -16.23 -25.01
N LYS A 68 7.62 -15.96 -26.26
CA LYS A 68 6.21 -15.80 -26.66
C LYS A 68 5.50 -17.10 -27.06
N ASN A 69 6.22 -18.13 -27.50
CA ASN A 69 5.59 -19.26 -28.20
C ASN A 69 5.97 -20.65 -27.64
N TRP A 70 6.78 -20.74 -26.58
CA TRP A 70 7.21 -22.05 -26.05
C TRP A 70 6.07 -22.81 -25.37
N SER A 71 5.23 -22.14 -24.60
CA SER A 71 4.01 -22.69 -23.98
C SER A 71 2.79 -21.89 -24.44
N PRO A 72 1.62 -22.53 -24.64
CA PRO A 72 0.37 -21.83 -24.92
C PRO A 72 -0.04 -20.98 -23.70
N HIS A 73 -0.63 -19.81 -23.93
CA HIS A 73 -1.09 -18.94 -22.83
C HIS A 73 -2.44 -19.41 -22.28
N GLU A 74 -3.26 -20.00 -23.15
CA GLU A 74 -4.57 -20.56 -22.83
C GLU A 74 -4.64 -22.05 -23.16
N PRO A 75 -5.40 -22.86 -22.41
CA PRO A 75 -5.51 -24.30 -22.62
C PRO A 75 -6.04 -24.69 -24.02
N ASP A 76 -6.78 -23.81 -24.69
CA ASP A 76 -7.35 -24.03 -26.03
C ASP A 76 -6.48 -23.49 -27.19
N GLU A 77 -5.34 -22.84 -26.90
CA GLU A 77 -4.46 -22.28 -27.92
C GLU A 77 -3.61 -23.37 -28.61
N GLN A 78 -3.58 -23.37 -29.95
CA GLN A 78 -2.73 -24.32 -30.69
C GLN A 78 -1.24 -24.02 -30.51
N ASN A 79 -0.45 -25.06 -30.22
CA ASN A 79 1.00 -24.97 -30.13
C ASN A 79 1.62 -24.43 -31.42
N LYS A 80 2.21 -23.24 -31.36
CA LYS A 80 2.86 -22.55 -32.48
C LYS A 80 4.23 -23.14 -32.85
N ILE A 81 4.81 -23.98 -32.00
CA ILE A 81 6.10 -24.66 -32.22
C ILE A 81 5.87 -26.17 -32.32
N SER A 82 6.44 -26.79 -33.34
CA SER A 82 6.37 -28.25 -33.52
C SER A 82 7.12 -28.99 -32.41
N GLN A 83 6.59 -30.14 -31.98
CA GLN A 83 7.22 -30.96 -30.93
C GLN A 83 8.63 -31.43 -31.33
N ALA A 84 8.83 -31.74 -32.62
CA ALA A 84 10.14 -32.13 -33.15
C ALA A 84 11.17 -30.99 -33.05
N ASP A 85 10.78 -29.74 -33.32
CA ASP A 85 11.68 -28.60 -33.15
C ASP A 85 11.99 -28.36 -31.66
N LYS A 86 11.00 -28.52 -30.76
CA LYS A 86 11.22 -28.43 -29.31
C LYS A 86 12.24 -29.47 -28.82
N GLU A 87 12.15 -30.71 -29.29
CA GLU A 87 13.08 -31.80 -28.94
C GLU A 87 14.51 -31.48 -29.39
N VAL A 88 14.71 -31.07 -30.64
CA VAL A 88 16.03 -30.70 -31.17
C VAL A 88 16.64 -29.58 -30.34
N VAL A 89 15.85 -28.58 -29.97
CA VAL A 89 16.32 -27.44 -29.18
C VAL A 89 16.73 -27.88 -27.78
N ARG A 90 15.92 -28.69 -27.10
CA ARG A 90 16.26 -29.25 -25.78
C ARG A 90 17.58 -30.04 -25.82
N GLU A 91 17.78 -30.88 -26.83
CA GLU A 91 19.01 -31.67 -26.96
C GLU A 91 20.26 -30.83 -27.15
N HIS A 92 20.18 -29.74 -27.93
CA HIS A 92 21.36 -29.01 -28.36
C HIS A 92 21.65 -27.73 -27.55
N VAL A 93 20.64 -27.09 -26.98
CA VAL A 93 20.80 -25.80 -26.27
C VAL A 93 21.76 -25.91 -25.08
N LEU A 94 21.76 -27.05 -24.38
CA LEU A 94 22.64 -27.30 -23.22
C LEU A 94 24.12 -27.36 -23.60
N VAL A 95 24.42 -27.83 -24.82
CA VAL A 95 25.80 -27.89 -25.34
C VAL A 95 26.20 -26.52 -25.90
N PHE A 96 25.30 -25.87 -26.62
CA PHE A 96 25.61 -24.61 -27.30
C PHE A 96 25.81 -23.43 -26.34
N VAL A 97 25.12 -23.40 -25.20
CA VAL A 97 25.29 -22.34 -24.20
C VAL A 97 26.74 -22.26 -23.67
N THR A 98 27.48 -23.38 -23.68
CA THR A 98 28.88 -23.42 -23.23
C THR A 98 29.86 -23.00 -24.32
N GLN A 99 29.48 -23.16 -25.59
CA GLN A 99 30.35 -22.91 -26.75
C GLN A 99 30.27 -21.47 -27.26
N VAL A 100 29.16 -20.77 -27.03
CA VAL A 100 28.96 -19.41 -27.54
C VAL A 100 29.64 -18.34 -26.65
N PRO A 101 30.02 -17.16 -27.21
CA PRO A 101 30.54 -16.03 -26.47
C PRO A 101 29.56 -15.48 -25.41
N PRO A 102 30.03 -14.73 -24.38
CA PRO A 102 29.19 -14.20 -23.31
C PRO A 102 27.95 -13.43 -23.80
N LEU A 103 28.10 -12.61 -24.85
CA LEU A 103 27.02 -11.81 -25.43
C LEU A 103 25.83 -12.66 -25.91
N LEU A 104 26.12 -13.79 -26.56
CA LEU A 104 25.09 -14.73 -27.05
C LEU A 104 24.63 -15.68 -25.93
N ARG A 105 25.52 -16.00 -24.99
CA ARG A 105 25.22 -16.87 -23.85
C ARG A 105 24.12 -16.31 -22.97
N VAL A 106 24.11 -14.99 -22.75
CA VAL A 106 23.04 -14.33 -21.99
C VAL A 106 21.68 -14.53 -22.66
N GLN A 107 21.61 -14.40 -23.99
CA GLN A 107 20.36 -14.61 -24.74
C GLN A 107 19.92 -16.09 -24.69
N LEU A 108 20.82 -17.03 -24.95
CA LEU A 108 20.52 -18.47 -24.83
C LEU A 108 20.17 -18.88 -23.39
N GLY A 109 20.74 -18.20 -22.39
CA GLY A 109 20.40 -18.41 -20.99
C GLY A 109 18.97 -18.03 -20.65
N GLU A 110 18.46 -16.92 -21.19
CA GLU A 110 17.04 -16.56 -21.05
C GLU A 110 16.12 -17.54 -21.79
N CYS A 111 16.51 -18.01 -22.99
CA CYS A 111 15.77 -19.09 -23.66
C CYS A 111 15.70 -20.33 -22.77
N LEU A 112 16.84 -20.75 -22.22
CA LEU A 112 16.93 -21.93 -21.37
C LEU A 112 16.09 -21.78 -20.10
N LYS A 113 16.03 -20.57 -19.53
CA LYS A 113 15.13 -20.25 -18.41
C LYS A 113 13.67 -20.50 -18.79
N THR A 114 13.19 -19.95 -19.90
CA THR A 114 11.81 -20.20 -20.37
C THR A 114 11.54 -21.68 -20.56
N ILE A 115 12.45 -22.41 -21.21
CA ILE A 115 12.28 -23.85 -21.47
C ILE A 115 12.25 -24.65 -20.16
N ILE A 116 13.17 -24.39 -19.22
CA ILE A 116 13.21 -25.09 -17.92
C ILE A 116 11.96 -24.78 -17.08
N HIS A 117 11.48 -23.54 -17.10
CA HIS A 117 10.27 -23.14 -16.38
C HIS A 117 9.03 -23.87 -16.91
N ALA A 118 8.91 -24.06 -18.22
CA ALA A 118 7.78 -24.76 -18.83
C ALA A 118 7.90 -26.30 -18.75
N ASP A 119 9.09 -26.87 -19.00
CA ASP A 119 9.19 -28.29 -19.34
C ASP A 119 9.72 -29.19 -18.20
N TYR A 120 10.41 -28.66 -17.18
CA TYR A 120 10.98 -29.47 -16.09
C TYR A 120 10.05 -29.52 -14.86
N PRO A 121 9.85 -30.66 -14.17
CA PRO A 121 10.48 -31.96 -14.39
C PRO A 121 9.77 -32.88 -15.40
N GLU A 122 8.49 -32.65 -15.71
CA GLU A 122 7.63 -33.65 -16.36
C GLU A 122 8.00 -33.92 -17.83
N GLN A 123 8.24 -32.87 -18.62
CA GLN A 123 8.53 -32.97 -20.05
C GLN A 123 10.04 -33.06 -20.35
N TRP A 124 10.89 -32.74 -19.37
CA TRP A 124 12.36 -32.81 -19.50
C TRP A 124 13.07 -33.49 -18.31
N PRO A 125 12.75 -34.76 -17.99
CA PRO A 125 13.27 -35.43 -16.79
C PRO A 125 14.80 -35.67 -16.83
N ARG A 126 15.38 -35.85 -18.02
CA ARG A 126 16.82 -36.12 -18.21
C ARG A 126 17.74 -34.91 -17.95
N LEU A 127 17.17 -33.73 -17.70
CA LEU A 127 17.95 -32.51 -17.48
C LEU A 127 18.87 -32.63 -16.25
N LEU A 128 18.35 -33.20 -15.15
CA LEU A 128 19.12 -33.35 -13.91
C LEU A 128 20.29 -34.34 -14.10
N ASP A 129 20.07 -35.44 -14.83
CA ASP A 129 21.12 -36.40 -15.17
C ASP A 129 22.24 -35.75 -15.98
N TRP A 130 21.88 -34.90 -16.95
CA TRP A 130 22.85 -34.16 -17.74
C TRP A 130 23.68 -33.21 -16.86
N VAL A 131 23.04 -32.48 -15.94
CA VAL A 131 23.74 -31.59 -14.99
C VAL A 131 24.70 -32.41 -14.11
N LYS A 132 24.23 -33.51 -13.53
CA LYS A 132 25.04 -34.39 -12.66
C LYS A 132 26.27 -34.93 -13.38
N HIS A 133 26.11 -35.39 -14.61
CA HIS A 133 27.22 -35.89 -15.42
C HIS A 133 28.25 -34.80 -15.73
N ASN A 134 27.80 -33.62 -16.18
CA ASN A 134 28.70 -32.54 -16.59
C ASN A 134 29.35 -31.81 -15.40
N LEU A 135 28.83 -31.92 -14.18
CA LEU A 135 29.52 -31.46 -12.97
C LEU A 135 30.78 -32.28 -12.66
N GLN A 136 30.84 -33.54 -13.10
CA GLN A 136 32.00 -34.43 -12.87
C GLN A 136 33.05 -34.36 -13.99
N ASP A 137 32.69 -33.81 -15.15
CA ASP A 137 33.53 -33.74 -16.36
C ASP A 137 34.14 -32.33 -16.57
N GLN A 138 34.72 -32.05 -17.74
CA GLN A 138 35.40 -30.79 -18.08
C GLN A 138 34.44 -29.59 -18.33
N GLN A 139 33.13 -29.79 -18.37
CA GLN A 139 32.13 -28.75 -18.68
C GLN A 139 31.47 -28.13 -17.42
N VAL A 140 32.24 -27.99 -16.34
CA VAL A 140 31.75 -27.55 -15.01
C VAL A 140 31.00 -26.22 -15.08
N TYR A 141 31.50 -25.23 -15.82
CA TYR A 141 30.84 -23.92 -15.95
C TYR A 141 29.44 -24.04 -16.54
N GLY A 142 29.28 -24.83 -17.60
CA GLY A 142 27.99 -25.08 -18.25
C GLY A 142 27.00 -25.73 -17.30
N ALA A 143 27.43 -26.78 -16.61
CA ALA A 143 26.59 -27.48 -15.63
C ALA A 143 26.14 -26.55 -14.49
N LEU A 144 27.04 -25.72 -13.95
CA LEU A 144 26.70 -24.72 -12.93
C LEU A 144 25.74 -23.64 -13.46
N PHE A 145 25.89 -23.23 -14.72
CA PHE A 145 25.00 -22.24 -15.34
C PHE A 145 23.58 -22.78 -15.48
N VAL A 146 23.42 -24.01 -15.97
CA VAL A 146 22.12 -24.69 -16.08
C VAL A 146 21.52 -24.95 -14.70
N LEU A 147 22.32 -25.46 -13.76
CA LEU A 147 21.89 -25.72 -12.39
C LEU A 147 21.44 -24.43 -11.68
N ARG A 148 22.10 -23.29 -11.93
CA ARG A 148 21.69 -22.00 -11.39
C ARG A 148 20.27 -21.63 -11.85
N ILE A 149 19.95 -21.83 -13.11
CA ILE A 149 18.61 -21.56 -13.66
C ILE A 149 17.59 -22.51 -13.03
N LEU A 150 17.94 -23.80 -12.97
CA LEU A 150 17.10 -24.84 -12.39
C LEU A 150 16.77 -24.59 -10.91
N SER A 151 17.77 -24.24 -10.08
CA SER A 151 17.54 -23.90 -8.67
C SER A 151 16.75 -22.60 -8.51
N ARG A 152 16.92 -21.62 -9.40
CA ARG A 152 16.18 -20.34 -9.35
C ARG A 152 14.69 -20.52 -9.65
N LYS A 153 14.30 -21.48 -10.51
CA LYS A 153 12.90 -21.80 -10.81
C LYS A 153 12.06 -21.99 -9.54
N TYR A 154 12.67 -22.60 -8.53
CA TYR A 154 12.00 -22.95 -7.29
C TYR A 154 12.36 -22.04 -6.10
N GLU A 155 13.03 -20.90 -6.34
CA GLU A 155 13.49 -20.01 -5.27
C GLU A 155 12.30 -19.49 -4.42
N PHE A 156 11.19 -19.13 -5.08
CA PHE A 156 9.99 -18.53 -4.48
C PHE A 156 8.75 -19.44 -4.52
N LYS A 157 8.94 -20.74 -4.73
CA LYS A 157 7.84 -21.72 -4.85
C LYS A 157 7.39 -22.23 -3.47
N SER A 158 6.10 -22.54 -3.31
CA SER A 158 5.52 -23.11 -2.08
C SER A 158 6.07 -24.51 -1.79
N ASP A 159 5.94 -24.99 -0.55
CA ASP A 159 6.57 -26.24 -0.09
C ASP A 159 6.18 -27.46 -0.94
N GLU A 160 4.92 -27.54 -1.41
CA GLU A 160 4.45 -28.61 -2.29
C GLU A 160 5.16 -28.60 -3.65
N GLU A 161 5.26 -27.41 -4.26
CA GLU A 161 5.93 -27.19 -5.56
C GLU A 161 7.47 -27.25 -5.46
N ARG A 162 8.04 -27.22 -4.24
CA ARG A 162 9.49 -27.35 -3.98
C ARG A 162 10.00 -28.79 -3.97
N THR A 163 9.13 -29.78 -4.01
CA THR A 163 9.52 -31.21 -4.01
C THR A 163 10.67 -31.54 -4.98
N PRO A 164 10.68 -31.04 -6.25
CA PRO A 164 11.78 -31.30 -7.18
C PRO A 164 13.14 -30.73 -6.75
N VAL A 165 13.17 -29.66 -5.94
CA VAL A 165 14.43 -29.06 -5.42
C VAL A 165 15.15 -30.01 -4.49
N TYR A 166 14.42 -30.74 -3.65
CA TYR A 166 15.04 -31.69 -2.72
C TYR A 166 15.84 -32.76 -3.47
N LEU A 167 15.28 -33.29 -4.56
CA LEU A 167 15.99 -34.23 -5.44
C LEU A 167 17.20 -33.58 -6.12
N ILE A 168 17.06 -32.33 -6.62
CA ILE A 168 18.17 -31.59 -7.22
C ILE A 168 19.31 -31.43 -6.22
N VAL A 169 19.00 -31.04 -4.99
CA VAL A 169 19.99 -30.84 -3.91
C VAL A 169 20.70 -32.15 -3.59
N GLU A 170 19.94 -33.23 -3.34
CA GLU A 170 20.48 -34.55 -3.00
C GLU A 170 21.51 -35.05 -4.03
N GLU A 171 21.21 -34.89 -5.32
CA GLU A 171 22.04 -35.37 -6.43
C GLU A 171 23.23 -34.46 -6.75
N THR A 172 23.12 -33.13 -6.53
CA THR A 172 24.13 -32.16 -6.99
C THR A 172 25.04 -31.63 -5.88
N PHE A 173 24.56 -31.44 -4.65
CA PHE A 173 25.33 -30.79 -3.58
C PHE A 173 26.63 -31.50 -3.19
N PRO A 174 26.72 -32.84 -3.16
CA PRO A 174 27.99 -33.52 -2.91
C PRO A 174 29.07 -33.18 -3.95
N HIS A 175 28.67 -33.04 -5.21
CA HIS A 175 29.56 -32.64 -6.30
C HIS A 175 29.97 -31.17 -6.18
N LEU A 176 29.00 -30.29 -5.89
CA LEU A 176 29.26 -28.86 -5.68
C LEU A 176 30.23 -28.63 -4.52
N LEU A 177 30.08 -29.36 -3.42
CA LEU A 177 30.94 -29.25 -2.25
C LEU A 177 32.40 -29.62 -2.59
N ASN A 178 32.60 -30.71 -3.34
CA ASN A 178 33.94 -31.14 -3.79
C ASN A 178 34.57 -30.11 -4.75
N ILE A 179 33.79 -29.60 -5.72
CA ILE A 179 34.24 -28.55 -6.63
C ILE A 179 34.63 -27.29 -5.85
N PHE A 180 33.78 -26.84 -4.93
CA PHE A 180 34.02 -25.64 -4.14
C PHE A 180 35.31 -25.80 -3.29
N ASN A 181 35.48 -26.93 -2.62
CA ASN A 181 36.71 -27.21 -1.85
C ASN A 181 37.98 -27.16 -2.73
N ARG A 182 37.95 -27.75 -3.93
CA ARG A 182 39.08 -27.69 -4.88
C ARG A 182 39.38 -26.26 -5.32
N LEU A 183 38.35 -25.48 -5.66
CA LEU A 183 38.50 -24.10 -6.13
C LEU A 183 39.08 -23.18 -5.03
N VAL A 184 38.68 -23.38 -3.79
CA VAL A 184 39.16 -22.59 -2.63
C VAL A 184 40.65 -22.83 -2.37
N GLN A 185 41.15 -24.05 -2.58
CA GLN A 185 42.55 -24.42 -2.34
C GLN A 185 43.53 -23.87 -3.39
N ILE A 186 43.06 -23.24 -4.48
CA ILE A 186 43.92 -22.66 -5.51
C ILE A 186 44.64 -21.42 -4.92
N PRO A 187 45.99 -21.38 -4.89
CA PRO A 187 46.74 -20.31 -4.25
C PRO A 187 46.57 -18.95 -4.96
N ASN A 188 46.64 -18.93 -6.30
CA ASN A 188 46.46 -17.74 -7.14
C ASN A 188 45.26 -17.93 -8.08
N PRO A 189 44.03 -17.66 -7.61
CA PRO A 189 42.83 -17.98 -8.35
C PRO A 189 42.48 -16.88 -9.36
N THR A 190 42.13 -17.28 -10.58
CA THR A 190 41.73 -16.37 -11.66
C THR A 190 40.32 -15.82 -11.43
N LEU A 191 39.89 -14.84 -12.24
CA LEU A 191 38.51 -14.35 -12.20
C LEU A 191 37.48 -15.42 -12.57
N GLU A 192 37.85 -16.37 -13.41
CA GLU A 192 37.00 -17.52 -13.76
C GLU A 192 36.69 -18.38 -12.53
N VAL A 193 37.67 -18.58 -11.65
CA VAL A 193 37.46 -19.29 -10.37
C VAL A 193 36.47 -18.52 -9.49
N ALA A 194 36.57 -17.19 -9.43
CA ALA A 194 35.61 -16.37 -8.70
C ALA A 194 34.18 -16.52 -9.27
N ASP A 195 34.05 -16.57 -10.60
CA ASP A 195 32.76 -16.75 -11.25
C ASP A 195 32.13 -18.11 -10.98
N LEU A 196 32.93 -19.19 -10.95
CA LEU A 196 32.47 -20.53 -10.57
C LEU A 196 32.01 -20.57 -9.11
N ILE A 197 32.81 -20.05 -8.17
CA ILE A 197 32.43 -20.00 -6.75
C ILE A 197 31.16 -19.16 -6.57
N LYS A 198 31.05 -18.03 -7.25
CA LYS A 198 29.86 -17.18 -7.24
C LYS A 198 28.62 -17.94 -7.71
N LEU A 199 28.71 -18.74 -8.77
CA LEU A 199 27.60 -19.58 -9.23
C LEU A 199 27.21 -20.62 -8.18
N ILE A 200 28.18 -21.28 -7.54
CA ILE A 200 27.93 -22.25 -6.46
C ILE A 200 27.21 -21.57 -5.28
N CYS A 201 27.68 -20.39 -4.84
CA CYS A 201 27.02 -19.63 -3.78
C CYS A 201 25.58 -19.26 -4.16
N LYS A 202 25.34 -18.82 -5.40
CA LYS A 202 23.98 -18.51 -5.87
C LYS A 202 23.06 -19.74 -5.94
N ILE A 203 23.58 -20.90 -6.35
CA ILE A 203 22.84 -22.17 -6.35
C ILE A 203 22.46 -22.54 -4.91
N PHE A 204 23.40 -22.45 -3.97
CA PHE A 204 23.16 -22.70 -2.56
C PHE A 204 22.07 -21.75 -2.02
N TRP A 205 22.18 -20.45 -2.32
CA TRP A 205 21.21 -19.43 -1.93
C TRP A 205 19.78 -19.78 -2.37
N SER A 206 19.53 -20.03 -3.66
CA SER A 206 18.17 -20.32 -4.12
C SER A 206 17.62 -21.63 -3.56
N SER A 207 18.50 -22.59 -3.27
CA SER A 207 18.09 -23.86 -2.69
C SER A 207 17.62 -23.72 -1.24
N ILE A 208 18.13 -22.72 -0.50
CA ILE A 208 17.78 -22.49 0.91
C ILE A 208 16.84 -21.29 1.14
N TYR A 209 16.39 -20.59 0.08
CA TYR A 209 15.79 -19.25 0.24
C TYR A 209 14.56 -19.22 1.17
N LEU A 210 13.64 -20.19 1.01
CA LEU A 210 12.46 -20.36 1.85
C LEU A 210 12.64 -21.41 2.94
N GLU A 211 13.20 -22.58 2.59
CA GLU A 211 13.38 -23.72 3.51
C GLU A 211 14.75 -24.37 3.32
N ILE A 212 15.28 -25.00 4.37
CA ILE A 212 16.52 -25.77 4.33
C ILE A 212 16.25 -27.18 3.79
N PRO A 213 16.89 -27.60 2.68
CA PRO A 213 16.81 -28.98 2.19
C PRO A 213 17.25 -30.00 3.23
N LYS A 214 16.55 -31.15 3.28
CA LYS A 214 16.78 -32.19 4.31
C LYS A 214 18.22 -32.67 4.42
N GLN A 215 18.94 -32.74 3.30
CA GLN A 215 20.36 -33.11 3.27
C GLN A 215 21.25 -32.18 4.11
N LEU A 216 20.89 -30.91 4.23
CA LEU A 216 21.64 -29.93 5.04
C LEU A 216 21.34 -30.02 6.54
N PHE A 217 20.39 -30.85 6.98
CA PHE A 217 20.23 -31.15 8.41
C PHE A 217 21.31 -32.10 8.92
N ASP A 218 22.03 -32.83 8.05
CA ASP A 218 23.20 -33.61 8.46
C ASP A 218 24.31 -32.64 8.94
N PRO A 219 24.70 -32.71 10.23
CA PRO A 219 25.70 -31.81 10.79
C PRO A 219 27.05 -31.87 10.08
N ASN A 220 27.44 -33.02 9.52
CA ASN A 220 28.72 -33.17 8.82
C ASN A 220 28.70 -32.47 7.47
N VAL A 221 27.63 -32.64 6.71
CA VAL A 221 27.44 -31.98 5.41
C VAL A 221 27.35 -30.47 5.60
N PHE A 222 26.56 -30.03 6.56
CA PHE A 222 26.41 -28.62 6.87
C PHE A 222 27.73 -27.99 7.34
N ASN A 223 28.47 -28.66 8.22
CA ASN A 223 29.78 -28.18 8.67
C ASN A 223 30.77 -28.00 7.51
N ALA A 224 30.79 -28.92 6.55
CA ALA A 224 31.68 -28.81 5.40
C ALA A 224 31.39 -27.55 4.56
N TRP A 225 30.11 -27.24 4.31
CA TRP A 225 29.70 -26.00 3.64
C TRP A 225 30.07 -24.75 4.44
N MET A 226 29.77 -24.75 5.75
CA MET A 226 30.08 -23.61 6.63
C MET A 226 31.57 -23.29 6.68
N MET A 227 32.42 -24.31 6.76
CA MET A 227 33.88 -24.10 6.77
C MET A 227 34.39 -23.48 5.46
N LEU A 228 33.81 -23.83 4.31
CA LEU A 228 34.16 -23.20 3.03
C LEU A 228 33.71 -21.74 2.96
N PHE A 229 32.50 -21.44 3.44
CA PHE A 229 32.02 -20.05 3.51
C PHE A 229 32.88 -19.19 4.44
N LEU A 230 33.24 -19.70 5.63
CA LEU A 230 34.14 -19.00 6.55
C LEU A 230 35.53 -18.79 5.93
N ASN A 231 36.08 -19.80 5.24
CA ASN A 231 37.38 -19.66 4.56
C ASN A 231 37.34 -18.55 3.50
N ILE A 232 36.26 -18.45 2.72
CA ILE A 232 36.06 -17.37 1.74
C ILE A 232 35.99 -16.00 2.41
N LEU A 233 35.36 -15.89 3.59
CA LEU A 233 35.32 -14.63 4.33
C LEU A 233 36.69 -14.21 4.87
N GLU A 234 37.46 -15.15 5.41
CA GLU A 234 38.79 -14.89 5.98
C GLU A 234 39.85 -14.63 4.90
N ARG A 235 39.69 -15.23 3.72
CA ARG A 235 40.64 -15.07 2.62
C ARG A 235 40.72 -13.61 2.15
N PRO A 236 41.92 -13.01 2.03
CA PRO A 236 42.07 -11.68 1.46
C PRO A 236 41.67 -11.68 -0.01
N VAL A 237 41.05 -10.59 -0.45
CA VAL A 237 40.71 -10.40 -1.86
C VAL A 237 42.02 -10.20 -2.64
N PRO A 238 42.28 -10.90 -3.76
CA PRO A 238 43.49 -10.69 -4.54
C PRO A 238 43.62 -9.22 -4.99
N VAL A 239 44.82 -8.70 -5.19
CA VAL A 239 45.01 -7.28 -5.61
C VAL A 239 45.37 -7.20 -7.10
N GLU A 240 45.95 -8.28 -7.64
CA GLU A 240 46.36 -8.37 -9.05
C GLU A 240 45.13 -8.34 -9.98
N GLY A 241 45.09 -7.37 -10.90
CA GLY A 241 44.00 -7.21 -11.88
C GLY A 241 42.75 -6.51 -11.34
N GLN A 242 42.78 -5.98 -10.11
CA GLN A 242 41.67 -5.21 -9.56
C GLN A 242 41.59 -3.81 -10.18
N PRO A 243 40.41 -3.34 -10.61
CA PRO A 243 40.26 -1.97 -11.14
C PRO A 243 40.66 -0.88 -10.12
N ALA A 244 41.28 0.20 -10.63
CA ALA A 244 41.64 1.37 -9.83
C ALA A 244 40.40 2.19 -9.43
N ASP A 245 39.42 2.26 -10.34
CA ASP A 245 38.14 2.93 -10.16
C ASP A 245 37.25 2.20 -9.13
N PRO A 246 36.81 2.87 -8.04
CA PRO A 246 35.87 2.32 -7.06
C PRO A 246 34.59 1.71 -7.66
N ASP A 247 34.04 2.30 -8.73
CA ASP A 247 32.78 1.85 -9.34
C ASP A 247 32.94 0.58 -10.19
N LEU A 248 34.12 0.39 -10.79
CA LEU A 248 34.46 -0.88 -11.43
C LEU A 248 34.92 -1.91 -10.40
N ARG A 249 35.47 -1.46 -9.28
CA ARG A 249 35.97 -2.32 -8.20
C ARG A 249 34.83 -3.03 -7.46
N LYS A 250 33.69 -2.37 -7.21
CA LYS A 250 32.49 -3.02 -6.64
C LYS A 250 31.97 -4.18 -7.52
N ALA A 251 32.16 -4.09 -8.83
CA ALA A 251 31.72 -5.09 -9.80
C ALA A 251 32.68 -6.30 -9.94
N TRP A 252 33.82 -6.27 -9.26
CA TRP A 252 34.85 -7.30 -9.39
C TRP A 252 34.42 -8.66 -8.81
N GLY A 253 34.84 -9.75 -9.47
CA GLY A 253 34.33 -11.10 -9.21
C GLY A 253 34.47 -11.56 -7.76
N TRP A 254 35.61 -11.26 -7.11
CA TRP A 254 35.87 -11.66 -5.73
C TRP A 254 35.04 -10.93 -4.68
N TRP A 255 34.76 -9.63 -4.91
CA TRP A 255 33.83 -8.89 -4.05
C TRP A 255 32.40 -9.43 -4.18
N LYS A 256 31.99 -9.82 -5.40
CA LYS A 256 30.71 -10.51 -5.62
C LYS A 256 30.64 -11.85 -4.87
N VAL A 257 31.72 -12.63 -4.85
CA VAL A 257 31.79 -13.87 -4.07
C VAL A 257 31.56 -13.60 -2.58
N LYS A 258 32.35 -12.71 -1.97
CA LYS A 258 32.17 -12.35 -0.55
C LYS A 258 30.75 -11.84 -0.25
N LYS A 259 30.20 -10.98 -1.10
CA LYS A 259 28.82 -10.48 -0.98
C LYS A 259 27.81 -11.63 -0.89
N TRP A 260 27.86 -12.59 -1.82
CA TRP A 260 26.94 -13.73 -1.82
C TRP A 260 27.15 -14.66 -0.63
N THR A 261 28.40 -14.86 -0.18
CA THR A 261 28.70 -15.59 1.04
C THR A 261 28.06 -14.94 2.27
N ILE A 262 28.18 -13.61 2.42
CA ILE A 262 27.57 -12.87 3.53
C ILE A 262 26.04 -12.94 3.45
N HIS A 263 25.44 -12.80 2.27
CA HIS A 263 23.99 -12.98 2.09
C HIS A 263 23.51 -14.32 2.64
N ILE A 264 24.16 -15.42 2.25
CA ILE A 264 23.82 -16.78 2.72
C ILE A 264 23.92 -16.85 4.24
N LEU A 265 25.02 -16.37 4.82
CA LEU A 265 25.25 -16.43 6.27
C LEU A 265 24.25 -15.56 7.05
N ASN A 266 23.90 -14.38 6.54
CA ASN A 266 22.88 -13.52 7.13
C ASN A 266 21.52 -14.20 7.10
N ARG A 267 21.11 -14.79 5.98
CA ARG A 267 19.82 -15.51 5.86
C ARG A 267 19.76 -16.73 6.77
N LEU A 268 20.86 -17.51 6.85
CA LEU A 268 20.99 -18.61 7.80
C LEU A 268 20.85 -18.12 9.24
N TYR A 269 21.32 -16.92 9.56
CA TYR A 269 21.23 -16.39 10.91
C TYR A 269 19.87 -15.79 11.27
N THR A 270 19.27 -14.99 10.38
CA THR A 270 18.03 -14.25 10.67
C THR A 270 16.79 -15.12 10.51
N ARG A 271 16.74 -15.99 9.48
CA ARG A 271 15.58 -16.85 9.24
C ARG A 271 15.70 -18.18 9.96
N PHE A 272 16.77 -18.93 9.68
CA PHE A 272 16.90 -20.32 10.13
C PHE A 272 17.60 -20.48 11.49
N GLY A 273 18.35 -19.46 11.90
CA GLY A 273 19.09 -19.43 13.14
C GLY A 273 18.32 -18.79 14.28
N ASP A 274 17.12 -18.24 14.06
CA ASP A 274 16.28 -17.70 15.14
C ASP A 274 15.36 -18.77 15.71
N LEU A 275 15.39 -18.98 17.03
CA LEU A 275 14.56 -19.99 17.68
C LEU A 275 13.07 -19.60 17.73
N LYS A 276 12.74 -18.32 17.58
CA LYS A 276 11.35 -17.84 17.61
C LYS A 276 10.60 -18.13 16.33
N LEU A 277 11.30 -18.16 15.20
CA LEU A 277 10.72 -18.30 13.86
C LEU A 277 10.67 -19.76 13.38
N GLN A 278 11.07 -20.73 14.21
CA GLN A 278 11.29 -22.11 13.76
C GLN A 278 10.27 -23.10 14.34
N ASN A 279 9.74 -23.94 13.44
CA ASN A 279 8.91 -25.08 13.77
C ASN A 279 9.65 -26.07 14.68
N PRO A 280 8.93 -26.94 15.43
CA PRO A 280 9.54 -27.88 16.38
C PRO A 280 10.63 -28.76 15.76
N GLU A 281 10.48 -29.15 14.49
CA GLU A 281 11.43 -29.98 13.74
C GLU A 281 12.75 -29.27 13.43
N ASN A 282 12.70 -27.97 13.12
CA ASN A 282 13.86 -27.17 12.72
C ASN A 282 14.58 -26.51 13.91
N ARG A 283 13.99 -26.57 15.10
CA ARG A 283 14.55 -25.96 16.32
C ARG A 283 15.90 -26.56 16.72
N ALA A 284 16.11 -27.86 16.50
CA ALA A 284 17.38 -28.52 16.79
C ALA A 284 18.52 -27.99 15.90
N PHE A 285 18.23 -27.74 14.62
CA PHE A 285 19.18 -27.13 13.68
C PHE A 285 19.54 -25.71 14.11
N ALA A 286 18.54 -24.88 14.44
CA ALA A 286 18.75 -23.51 14.89
C ALA A 286 19.66 -23.42 16.13
N GLN A 287 19.46 -24.32 17.12
CA GLN A 287 20.31 -24.39 18.32
C GLN A 287 21.75 -24.77 17.96
N MET A 288 21.93 -25.78 17.09
CA MET A 288 23.24 -26.21 16.62
C MET A 288 23.96 -25.07 15.87
N PHE A 289 23.24 -24.36 15.00
CA PHE A 289 23.77 -23.23 14.22
C PHE A 289 24.24 -22.08 15.12
N GLN A 290 23.41 -21.67 16.08
CA GLN A 290 23.75 -20.60 17.04
C GLN A 290 24.97 -20.96 17.88
N LYS A 291 25.08 -22.20 18.36
CA LYS A 291 26.16 -22.64 19.25
C LYS A 291 27.50 -22.78 18.52
N SER A 292 27.49 -23.26 17.27
CA SER A 292 28.69 -23.71 16.58
C SER A 292 29.25 -22.69 15.58
N TYR A 293 28.40 -21.86 14.96
CA TYR A 293 28.81 -21.00 13.83
C TYR A 293 28.55 -19.52 14.04
N ALA A 294 27.48 -19.11 14.73
CA ALA A 294 27.12 -17.69 14.87
C ALA A 294 28.29 -16.84 15.42
N GLY A 295 28.97 -17.32 16.47
CA GLY A 295 30.14 -16.62 17.03
C GLY A 295 31.33 -16.52 16.07
N LYS A 296 31.56 -17.55 15.23
CA LYS A 296 32.65 -17.55 14.23
C LYS A 296 32.35 -16.59 13.07
N ILE A 297 31.10 -16.55 12.62
CA ILE A 297 30.64 -15.62 11.58
C ILE A 297 30.81 -14.18 12.08
N LEU A 298 30.38 -13.91 13.33
CA LEU A 298 30.56 -12.62 13.98
C LEU A 298 32.03 -12.18 13.99
N GLU A 299 32.96 -13.06 14.36
CA GLU A 299 34.39 -12.75 14.35
C GLU A 299 34.92 -12.43 12.94
N CYS A 300 34.52 -13.21 11.93
CA CYS A 300 34.89 -12.95 10.53
C CYS A 300 34.38 -11.58 10.05
N HIS A 301 33.13 -11.26 10.38
CA HIS A 301 32.50 -9.97 10.06
C HIS A 301 33.24 -8.80 10.70
N LEU A 302 33.62 -8.90 11.98
CA LEU A 302 34.40 -7.87 12.67
C LEU A 302 35.79 -7.69 12.05
N ASN A 303 36.44 -8.78 11.63
CA ASN A 303 37.74 -8.71 10.96
C ASN A 303 37.64 -8.05 9.57
N LEU A 304 36.53 -8.26 8.84
CA LEU A 304 36.27 -7.57 7.57
C LEU A 304 36.07 -6.05 7.77
N LEU A 305 35.30 -5.65 8.79
CA LEU A 305 35.09 -4.22 9.08
C LEU A 305 36.38 -3.51 9.53
N ASN A 306 37.32 -4.23 10.16
CA ASN A 306 38.61 -3.65 10.55
C ASN A 306 39.43 -3.12 9.35
N VAL A 307 39.12 -3.55 8.12
CA VAL A 307 39.71 -2.97 6.89
C VAL A 307 39.37 -1.50 6.75
N ILE A 308 38.13 -1.10 7.07
CA ILE A 308 37.68 0.30 7.02
C ILE A 308 38.52 1.16 7.96
N ARG A 309 38.76 0.66 9.18
CA ARG A 309 39.59 1.35 10.17
C ARG A 309 41.01 1.62 9.65
N THR A 310 41.59 0.69 8.90
CA THR A 310 42.93 0.86 8.32
C THR A 310 42.98 1.74 7.07
N GLY A 311 41.84 2.31 6.64
CA GLY A 311 41.71 3.08 5.40
C GLY A 311 41.67 2.22 4.14
N GLY A 312 41.38 0.91 4.27
CA GLY A 312 41.26 0.00 3.15
C GLY A 312 39.88 0.07 2.48
N TYR A 313 39.80 -0.37 1.22
CA TYR A 313 38.55 -0.38 0.46
C TYR A 313 37.67 -1.59 0.84
N LEU A 314 36.42 -1.32 1.19
CA LEU A 314 35.35 -2.31 1.35
C LEU A 314 34.10 -1.84 0.58
N PRO A 315 33.49 -2.66 -0.29
CA PRO A 315 32.29 -2.25 -1.00
C PRO A 315 31.11 -1.97 -0.07
N ASP A 316 30.34 -0.92 -0.37
CA ASP A 316 29.22 -0.44 0.43
C ASP A 316 28.21 -1.55 0.77
N ARG A 317 27.79 -2.32 -0.24
CA ARG A 317 26.85 -3.44 -0.02
C ARG A 317 27.41 -4.52 0.92
N VAL A 318 28.73 -4.74 0.93
CA VAL A 318 29.36 -5.68 1.87
C VAL A 318 29.32 -5.11 3.28
N THR A 319 29.67 -3.83 3.45
CA THR A 319 29.60 -3.11 4.73
C THR A 319 28.19 -3.14 5.30
N ASN A 320 27.18 -2.75 4.50
CA ASN A 320 25.76 -2.75 4.86
C ASN A 320 25.29 -4.14 5.34
N LEU A 321 25.57 -5.21 4.58
CA LEU A 321 25.19 -6.57 5.00
C LEU A 321 25.86 -7.01 6.30
N VAL A 322 27.13 -6.65 6.50
CA VAL A 322 27.85 -6.99 7.74
C VAL A 322 27.23 -6.23 8.92
N LEU A 323 26.93 -4.94 8.76
CA LEU A 323 26.27 -4.14 9.80
C LEU A 323 24.88 -4.68 10.13
N GLN A 324 24.07 -5.07 9.14
CA GLN A 324 22.77 -5.72 9.36
C GLN A 324 22.89 -7.01 10.20
N TYR A 325 23.94 -7.82 9.98
CA TYR A 325 24.21 -8.98 10.82
C TYR A 325 24.51 -8.59 12.26
N LEU A 326 25.30 -7.54 12.47
CA LEU A 326 25.65 -7.03 13.78
C LEU A 326 24.42 -6.47 14.51
N SER A 327 23.56 -5.71 13.84
CA SER A 327 22.29 -5.19 14.37
C SER A 327 21.41 -6.32 14.89
N ASN A 328 21.19 -7.36 14.07
CA ASN A 328 20.43 -8.56 14.46
C ASN A 328 21.10 -9.37 15.58
N SER A 329 22.40 -9.18 15.82
CA SER A 329 23.16 -9.90 16.85
C SER A 329 23.10 -9.26 18.22
N ILE A 330 22.84 -7.95 18.31
CA ILE A 330 22.72 -7.22 19.59
C ILE A 330 21.60 -7.78 20.46
N SER A 331 20.49 -8.17 19.85
CA SER A 331 19.30 -8.66 20.57
C SER A 331 19.60 -9.97 21.32
N LYS A 332 20.58 -10.78 20.88
CA LYS A 332 20.97 -12.06 21.50
C LYS A 332 22.10 -11.86 22.52
N ILE A 333 21.85 -12.18 23.80
CA ILE A 333 22.81 -11.98 24.91
C ILE A 333 24.17 -12.66 24.67
N SER A 334 24.15 -13.91 24.16
CA SER A 334 25.38 -14.67 23.89
C SER A 334 26.28 -14.01 22.85
N MET A 335 25.69 -13.43 21.79
CA MET A 335 26.43 -12.73 20.74
C MET A 335 26.88 -11.35 21.19
N TYR A 336 26.05 -10.64 21.95
CA TYR A 336 26.42 -9.36 22.54
C TYR A 336 27.66 -9.48 23.46
N ASN A 337 27.74 -10.53 24.28
CA ASN A 337 28.91 -10.77 25.13
C ASN A 337 30.20 -10.99 24.33
N LEU A 338 30.11 -11.56 23.12
CA LEU A 338 31.26 -11.71 22.21
C LEU A 338 31.63 -10.38 21.52
N LEU A 339 30.64 -9.52 21.27
CA LEU A 339 30.83 -8.22 20.64
C LEU A 339 31.40 -7.17 21.63
N GLN A 340 31.00 -7.23 22.90
CA GLN A 340 31.30 -6.24 23.94
C GLN A 340 32.78 -5.82 24.01
N PRO A 341 33.79 -6.72 23.96
CA PRO A 341 35.20 -6.31 24.06
C PRO A 341 35.69 -5.44 22.90
N ARG A 342 35.05 -5.54 21.73
CA ARG A 342 35.39 -4.77 20.52
C ARG A 342 34.38 -3.67 20.20
N LEU A 343 33.34 -3.52 21.03
CA LEU A 343 32.22 -2.63 20.75
C LEU A 343 32.64 -1.16 20.67
N ASN A 344 33.51 -0.68 21.57
CA ASN A 344 33.98 0.70 21.53
C ASN A 344 34.77 1.01 20.24
N VAL A 345 35.64 0.09 19.82
CA VAL A 345 36.40 0.24 18.56
C VAL A 345 35.45 0.24 17.36
N LEU A 346 34.48 -0.68 17.35
CA LEU A 346 33.46 -0.73 16.30
C LEU A 346 32.65 0.57 16.24
N LEU A 347 32.17 1.05 17.38
CA LEU A 347 31.29 2.19 17.49
C LEU A 347 31.99 3.50 17.08
N PHE A 348 33.22 3.71 17.56
CA PHE A 348 33.93 4.98 17.41
C PHE A 348 34.87 5.04 16.20
N GLU A 349 35.51 3.93 15.83
CA GLU A 349 36.52 3.91 14.76
C GLU A 349 35.96 3.40 13.42
N ILE A 350 34.73 2.87 13.39
CA ILE A 350 34.11 2.30 12.17
C ILE A 350 32.71 2.89 11.94
N VAL A 351 31.77 2.68 12.86
CA VAL A 351 30.36 3.08 12.70
C VAL A 351 30.23 4.60 12.63
N PHE A 352 30.81 5.34 13.58
CA PHE A 352 30.72 6.81 13.57
C PHE A 352 31.34 7.46 12.31
N PRO A 353 32.55 7.07 11.84
CA PRO A 353 33.08 7.57 10.57
C PRO A 353 32.19 7.28 9.36
N LEU A 354 31.49 6.14 9.31
CA LEU A 354 30.54 5.81 8.24
C LEU A 354 29.28 6.67 8.27
N MET A 355 28.93 7.25 9.43
CA MET A 355 27.81 8.17 9.58
C MET A 355 28.14 9.61 9.16
N CYS A 356 29.43 9.95 9.13
CA CYS A 356 29.91 11.30 8.80
C CYS A 356 29.83 11.58 7.30
N PHE A 357 29.58 12.85 6.95
CA PHE A 357 29.65 13.34 5.58
C PHE A 357 31.01 13.02 4.94
N ASN A 358 31.00 12.34 3.80
CA ASN A 358 32.19 11.79 3.15
C ASN A 358 32.57 12.54 1.85
N ASP A 359 33.66 12.13 1.20
CA ASP A 359 34.16 12.78 -0.02
C ASP A 359 33.25 12.55 -1.24
N ASN A 360 32.52 11.44 -1.30
CA ASN A 360 31.55 11.18 -2.37
C ASN A 360 30.31 12.06 -2.19
N ASP A 361 29.86 12.24 -0.94
CA ASP A 361 28.76 13.16 -0.61
C ASP A 361 29.13 14.60 -1.01
N GLN A 362 30.36 15.03 -0.73
CA GLN A 362 30.84 16.37 -1.14
C GLN A 362 30.85 16.54 -2.66
N LYS A 363 31.35 15.55 -3.41
CA LYS A 363 31.36 15.61 -4.87
C LYS A 363 29.95 15.72 -5.42
N LEU A 364 29.02 14.89 -4.91
CA LEU A 364 27.64 14.92 -5.36
C LEU A 364 26.97 16.25 -5.00
N TRP A 365 27.23 16.76 -3.80
CA TRP A 365 26.75 18.08 -3.37
C TRP A 365 27.22 19.21 -4.29
N ASP A 366 28.47 19.17 -4.76
CA ASP A 366 29.03 20.24 -5.60
C ASP A 366 28.70 20.08 -7.10
N GLU A 367 28.64 18.85 -7.60
CA GLU A 367 28.44 18.55 -9.03
C GLU A 367 26.96 18.43 -9.41
N ASP A 368 26.13 17.81 -8.56
CA ASP A 368 24.71 17.57 -8.81
C ASP A 368 23.89 17.55 -7.49
N PRO A 369 23.51 18.72 -6.97
CA PRO A 369 22.69 18.83 -5.76
C PRO A 369 21.32 18.17 -5.87
N HIS A 370 20.76 18.04 -7.08
CA HIS A 370 19.47 17.39 -7.30
C HIS A 370 19.58 15.88 -7.06
N GLU A 371 20.61 15.24 -7.62
CA GLU A 371 20.89 13.82 -7.38
C GLU A 371 21.26 13.55 -5.91
N TYR A 372 21.93 14.48 -5.22
CA TYR A 372 22.19 14.37 -3.78
C TYR A 372 20.89 14.28 -2.97
N VAL A 373 19.94 15.19 -3.25
CA VAL A 373 18.62 15.18 -2.59
C VAL A 373 17.88 13.89 -2.95
N ARG A 374 17.80 13.53 -4.24
CA ARG A 374 17.10 12.33 -4.69
C ARG A 374 17.61 11.07 -3.99
N LYS A 375 18.93 10.85 -3.96
CA LYS A 375 19.53 9.71 -3.24
C LYS A 375 19.34 9.75 -1.73
N GLY A 376 19.22 10.94 -1.15
CA GLY A 376 19.06 11.11 0.30
C GLY A 376 17.70 10.67 0.83
N TYR A 377 16.66 10.68 -0.01
CA TYR A 377 15.28 10.29 0.34
C TYR A 377 14.78 9.07 -0.44
N ASP A 378 15.65 8.42 -1.22
CA ASP A 378 15.33 7.18 -1.94
C ASP A 378 15.41 5.99 -0.98
N ILE A 379 14.23 5.43 -0.64
CA ILE A 379 14.07 4.29 0.28
C ILE A 379 14.89 3.07 -0.17
N ILE A 380 15.03 2.86 -1.48
CA ILE A 380 15.76 1.73 -2.05
C ILE A 380 17.26 1.93 -1.83
N GLU A 381 17.79 3.11 -2.11
CA GLU A 381 19.21 3.45 -1.84
C GLU A 381 19.53 3.34 -0.34
N ASP A 382 18.61 3.76 0.53
CA ASP A 382 18.74 3.65 1.98
C ASP A 382 18.92 2.19 2.46
N LEU A 383 18.18 1.25 1.87
CA LEU A 383 18.28 -0.18 2.21
C LEU A 383 19.69 -0.76 1.95
N TYR A 384 20.43 -0.17 1.00
CA TYR A 384 21.77 -0.60 0.59
C TYR A 384 22.89 0.26 1.18
N SER A 385 22.56 1.39 1.79
CA SER A 385 23.50 2.37 2.32
C SER A 385 24.25 1.88 3.57
N PRO A 386 25.58 2.04 3.62
CA PRO A 386 26.35 1.83 4.86
C PRO A 386 26.04 2.87 5.94
N ARG A 387 25.64 4.09 5.55
CA ARG A 387 25.30 5.19 6.47
C ARG A 387 24.06 4.81 7.27
N THR A 388 22.99 4.43 6.56
CA THR A 388 21.71 4.01 7.14
C THR A 388 21.88 2.74 7.98
N ALA A 389 22.59 1.73 7.48
CA ALA A 389 22.90 0.54 8.27
C ALA A 389 23.73 0.82 9.54
N SER A 390 24.56 1.87 9.54
CA SER A 390 25.30 2.32 10.73
C SER A 390 24.37 2.99 11.75
N MET A 391 23.43 3.82 11.27
CA MET A 391 22.38 4.42 12.11
C MET A 391 21.50 3.33 12.76
N ASP A 392 21.01 2.38 11.98
CA ASP A 392 20.19 1.26 12.46
C ASP A 392 20.92 0.45 13.54
N PHE A 393 22.22 0.21 13.35
CA PHE A 393 23.04 -0.48 14.33
C PHE A 393 23.12 0.29 15.66
N VAL A 394 23.33 1.61 15.62
CA VAL A 394 23.38 2.46 16.82
C VAL A 394 22.02 2.50 17.51
N SER A 395 20.94 2.69 16.75
CA SER A 395 19.57 2.73 17.27
C SER A 395 19.19 1.40 17.92
N GLU A 396 19.49 0.26 17.28
CA GLU A 396 19.22 -1.07 17.87
C GLU A 396 20.09 -1.35 19.11
N LEU A 397 21.35 -0.91 19.11
CA LEU A 397 22.26 -1.01 20.27
C LEU A 397 21.69 -0.27 21.47
N VAL A 398 21.24 0.97 21.27
CA VAL A 398 20.64 1.81 22.31
C VAL A 398 19.30 1.23 22.76
N ARG A 399 18.45 0.78 21.83
CA ARG A 399 17.12 0.23 22.13
C ARG A 399 17.20 -1.03 22.98
N LYS A 400 18.09 -1.98 22.66
CA LYS A 400 18.20 -3.27 23.38
C LYS A 400 19.20 -3.28 24.53
N ARG A 401 20.25 -2.44 24.49
CA ARG A 401 21.38 -2.45 25.42
C ARG A 401 21.77 -1.04 25.90
N GLY A 402 20.79 -0.17 26.11
CA GLY A 402 21.04 1.26 26.39
C GLY A 402 21.71 1.61 27.72
N LYS A 403 21.63 0.77 28.77
CA LYS A 403 22.06 1.14 30.14
C LYS A 403 23.49 1.67 30.25
N GLU A 404 24.44 1.10 29.50
CA GLU A 404 25.85 1.54 29.50
C GLU A 404 26.26 2.16 28.16
N ASN A 405 25.74 1.63 27.05
CA ASN A 405 26.16 2.03 25.71
C ASN A 405 25.66 3.42 25.32
N LEU A 406 24.45 3.81 25.75
CA LEU A 406 23.90 5.13 25.43
C LEU A 406 24.76 6.24 26.05
N HIS A 407 25.08 6.12 27.34
CA HIS A 407 25.92 7.10 28.02
C HIS A 407 27.32 7.19 27.39
N THR A 408 27.93 6.04 27.12
CA THR A 408 29.27 5.96 26.52
C THR A 408 29.30 6.59 25.11
N PHE A 409 28.27 6.36 24.31
CA PHE A 409 28.16 6.94 22.97
C PHE A 409 27.90 8.45 23.03
N LEU A 410 26.97 8.91 23.88
CA LEU A 410 26.70 10.33 24.04
C LEU A 410 27.89 11.11 24.58
N GLN A 411 28.67 10.55 25.51
CA GLN A 411 29.91 11.16 25.96
C GLN A 411 30.89 11.41 24.82
N PHE A 412 31.02 10.45 23.90
CA PHE A 412 31.85 10.60 22.71
C PHE A 412 31.32 11.71 21.76
N ILE A 413 30.00 11.78 21.57
CA ILE A 413 29.37 12.87 20.79
C ILE A 413 29.61 14.25 21.43
N VAL A 414 29.48 14.36 22.75
CA VAL A 414 29.78 15.60 23.50
C VAL A 414 31.25 15.98 23.37
N GLU A 415 32.16 15.01 23.36
CA GLU A 415 33.59 15.28 23.14
C GLU A 415 33.85 15.84 21.73
N ILE A 416 33.14 15.35 20.70
CA ILE A 416 33.22 15.90 19.34
C ILE A 416 32.72 17.34 19.31
N PHE A 417 31.60 17.64 19.97
CA PHE A 417 31.09 19.02 20.07
C PHE A 417 32.08 19.94 20.74
N LYS A 418 32.69 19.50 21.86
CA LYS A 418 33.72 20.28 22.55
C LYS A 418 34.94 20.55 21.66
N ARG A 419 35.44 19.52 20.96
CA ARG A 419 36.56 19.68 20.01
C ARG A 419 36.22 20.63 18.86
N TYR A 420 34.97 20.62 18.39
CA TYR A 420 34.48 21.53 17.36
C TYR A 420 34.42 22.99 17.85
N ASP A 421 33.96 23.21 19.09
CA ASP A 421 33.87 24.54 19.70
C ASP A 421 35.26 25.14 20.00
N GLU A 422 36.23 24.30 20.38
CA GLU A 422 37.61 24.71 20.67
C GLU A 422 38.47 24.91 19.40
N ALA A 423 38.05 24.37 18.26
CA ALA A 423 38.83 24.42 17.02
C ALA A 423 38.75 25.81 16.32
N PRO A 424 39.89 26.32 15.79
CA PRO A 424 39.88 27.51 14.92
C PRO A 424 39.05 27.28 13.66
N MET A 425 38.43 28.34 13.12
CA MET A 425 37.53 28.27 11.95
C MET A 425 38.11 27.49 10.75
N GLU A 426 39.43 27.57 10.52
CA GLU A 426 40.11 26.91 9.39
C GLU A 426 40.27 25.39 9.55
N TYR A 427 40.26 24.87 10.78
CA TYR A 427 40.44 23.44 11.09
C TYR A 427 39.24 22.84 11.82
N LYS A 428 38.07 23.49 11.72
CA LYS A 428 36.86 22.98 12.34
C LYS A 428 36.48 21.63 11.72
N PRO A 429 36.22 20.59 12.53
CA PRO A 429 35.88 19.27 12.02
C PRO A 429 34.39 19.20 11.59
N TYR A 430 34.02 19.94 10.55
CA TYR A 430 32.64 20.08 10.07
C TYR A 430 31.97 18.72 9.77
N ARG A 431 32.69 17.78 9.15
CA ARG A 431 32.20 16.42 8.84
C ARG A 431 31.88 15.59 10.08
N GLN A 432 32.70 15.70 11.13
CA GLN A 432 32.45 14.99 12.38
C GLN A 432 31.28 15.62 13.14
N LYS A 433 31.12 16.94 13.05
CA LYS A 433 29.96 17.65 13.59
C LYS A 433 28.67 17.21 12.90
N ASP A 434 28.67 17.05 11.58
CA ASP A 434 27.54 16.51 10.81
C ASP A 434 27.16 15.10 11.29
N GLY A 435 28.11 14.17 11.34
CA GLY A 435 27.86 12.80 11.80
C GLY A 435 27.37 12.74 13.26
N ALA A 436 27.85 13.67 14.11
CA ALA A 436 27.39 13.79 15.48
C ALA A 436 25.94 14.31 15.58
N LEU A 437 25.56 15.28 14.75
CA LEU A 437 24.18 15.76 14.66
C LEU A 437 23.24 14.67 14.11
N LEU A 438 23.67 13.93 13.09
CA LEU A 438 22.94 12.78 12.55
C LEU A 438 22.70 11.72 13.64
N ALA A 439 23.72 11.39 14.42
CA ALA A 439 23.61 10.42 15.50
C ALA A 439 22.62 10.84 16.59
N ILE A 440 22.55 12.13 16.92
CA ILE A 440 21.57 12.65 17.88
C ILE A 440 20.16 12.57 17.29
N GLY A 441 19.96 13.04 16.05
CA GLY A 441 18.65 12.97 15.39
C GLY A 441 18.15 11.53 15.23
N ALA A 442 19.02 10.57 14.88
CA ALA A 442 18.67 9.15 14.79
C ALA A 442 18.25 8.53 16.13
N LEU A 443 18.70 9.10 17.25
CA LEU A 443 18.37 8.65 18.60
C LEU A 443 17.24 9.46 19.25
N CYS A 444 16.55 10.30 18.47
CA CYS A 444 15.47 11.19 18.90
C CYS A 444 14.47 10.52 19.84
N ASP A 445 13.86 9.41 19.42
CA ASP A 445 12.81 8.72 20.17
C ASP A 445 13.27 8.27 21.56
N LYS A 446 14.52 7.79 21.65
CA LYS A 446 15.06 7.34 22.94
C LYS A 446 15.46 8.51 23.84
N LEU A 447 16.04 9.56 23.26
CA LEU A 447 16.51 10.71 24.01
C LEU A 447 15.35 11.52 24.60
N LYS A 448 14.21 11.61 23.90
CA LYS A 448 12.98 12.26 24.40
C LYS A 448 12.37 11.56 25.63
N GLN A 449 12.65 10.27 25.82
CA GLN A 449 12.07 9.46 26.89
C GLN A 449 13.02 9.23 28.09
N THR A 450 14.32 9.52 27.96
CA THR A 450 15.33 9.10 28.95
C THR A 450 15.91 10.29 29.74
N GLU A 451 15.68 10.32 31.06
CA GLU A 451 16.35 11.28 31.96
C GLU A 451 17.80 10.86 32.27
N PRO A 452 18.75 11.81 32.47
CA PRO A 452 18.61 13.27 32.47
C PRO A 452 18.73 13.91 31.07
N TYR A 453 18.76 13.12 29.99
CA TYR A 453 19.00 13.67 28.65
C TYR A 453 17.83 14.51 28.17
N LYS A 454 16.59 14.07 28.44
CA LYS A 454 15.36 14.79 28.11
C LYS A 454 15.38 16.25 28.58
N SER A 455 15.81 16.50 29.82
CA SER A 455 15.87 17.84 30.40
C SER A 455 16.99 18.73 29.84
N GLU A 456 18.07 18.15 29.29
CA GLU A 456 19.17 18.90 28.66
C GLU A 456 19.01 19.03 27.13
N LEU A 457 17.98 18.43 26.51
CA LEU A 457 17.79 18.45 25.05
C LEU A 457 17.66 19.87 24.49
N GLU A 458 16.83 20.72 25.10
CA GLU A 458 16.63 22.10 24.65
C GLU A 458 17.95 22.87 24.68
N ARG A 459 18.72 22.74 25.76
CA ARG A 459 20.03 23.38 25.89
C ARG A 459 21.01 22.89 24.82
N MET A 460 20.99 21.60 24.53
CA MET A 460 21.81 21.01 23.47
C MET A 460 21.45 21.58 22.10
N LEU A 461 20.16 21.71 21.77
CA LEU A 461 19.70 22.32 20.52
C LEU A 461 20.18 23.78 20.41
N VAL A 462 19.98 24.58 21.47
CA VAL A 462 20.38 25.99 21.50
C VAL A 462 21.90 26.16 21.37
N GLN A 463 22.67 25.31 22.02
CA GLN A 463 24.14 25.43 22.04
C GLN A 463 24.80 24.88 20.76
N HIS A 464 24.27 23.81 20.20
CA HIS A 464 24.99 23.01 19.19
C HIS A 464 24.28 22.86 17.85
N VAL A 465 22.98 23.16 17.75
CA VAL A 465 22.19 23.07 16.51
C VAL A 465 21.87 24.47 15.99
N PHE A 466 21.36 25.37 16.83
CA PHE A 466 20.92 26.71 16.42
C PHE A 466 22.03 27.57 15.78
N PRO A 467 23.29 27.55 16.27
CA PRO A 467 24.36 28.30 15.62
C PRO A 467 24.69 27.81 14.20
N GLU A 468 24.41 26.54 13.91
CA GLU A 468 24.78 25.92 12.63
C GLU A 468 23.86 26.34 11.49
N PHE A 469 22.67 26.90 11.74
CA PHE A 469 21.85 27.53 10.68
C PHE A 469 22.56 28.69 9.98
N SER A 470 23.56 29.30 10.63
CA SER A 470 24.40 30.37 10.04
C SER A 470 25.82 29.88 9.69
N SER A 471 26.03 28.56 9.60
CA SER A 471 27.33 27.96 9.28
C SER A 471 27.75 28.30 7.85
N PRO A 472 29.04 28.55 7.57
CA PRO A 472 29.52 28.79 6.20
C PRO A 472 29.41 27.56 5.30
N VAL A 473 29.13 26.38 5.88
CA VAL A 473 29.10 25.09 5.19
C VAL A 473 27.67 24.60 5.03
N GLY A 474 27.26 24.32 3.78
CA GLY A 474 25.90 23.91 3.41
C GLY A 474 25.37 22.68 4.11
N HIS A 475 26.15 21.59 4.09
CA HIS A 475 25.71 20.32 4.69
C HIS A 475 25.39 20.44 6.19
N LEU A 476 26.05 21.34 6.92
CA LEU A 476 25.71 21.60 8.33
C LEU A 476 24.44 22.42 8.49
N ARG A 477 24.15 23.39 7.60
CA ARG A 477 22.88 24.12 7.62
C ARG A 477 21.71 23.18 7.34
N ALA A 478 21.84 22.30 6.35
CA ALA A 478 20.87 21.26 6.04
C ALA A 478 20.67 20.30 7.22
N LYS A 479 21.75 19.79 7.80
CA LYS A 479 21.68 18.90 8.96
C LYS A 479 21.07 19.57 10.20
N ALA A 480 21.33 20.85 10.41
CA ALA A 480 20.73 21.61 11.50
C ALA A 480 19.21 21.74 11.34
N ALA A 481 18.73 22.00 10.12
CA ALA A 481 17.29 22.00 9.81
C ALA A 481 16.67 20.62 10.08
N TRP A 482 17.26 19.55 9.56
CA TRP A 482 16.79 18.18 9.77
C TRP A 482 16.68 17.82 11.26
N VAL A 483 17.75 18.05 12.05
CA VAL A 483 17.73 17.76 13.51
C VAL A 483 16.69 18.62 14.22
N ALA A 484 16.53 19.90 13.86
CA ALA A 484 15.53 20.76 14.47
C ALA A 484 14.11 20.23 14.23
N GLY A 485 13.80 19.74 13.02
CA GLY A 485 12.52 19.10 12.70
C GLY A 485 12.26 17.86 13.55
N GLN A 486 13.24 16.97 13.70
CA GLN A 486 13.11 15.74 14.53
C GLN A 486 12.73 16.06 15.98
N TYR A 487 13.22 17.17 16.53
CA TYR A 487 12.93 17.60 17.90
C TYR A 487 11.82 18.65 18.00
N ALA A 488 11.05 18.93 16.95
CA ALA A 488 9.98 19.93 16.98
C ALA A 488 8.94 19.67 18.08
N HIS A 489 8.62 18.39 18.35
CA HIS A 489 7.62 17.98 19.35
C HIS A 489 8.13 17.91 20.80
N ILE A 490 9.36 18.36 21.11
CA ILE A 490 9.80 18.39 22.52
C ILE A 490 9.08 19.50 23.30
N ASN A 491 8.97 19.32 24.61
CA ASN A 491 8.51 20.39 25.49
C ASN A 491 9.63 21.43 25.65
N PHE A 492 9.54 22.55 24.93
CA PHE A 492 10.43 23.69 25.10
C PHE A 492 10.08 24.43 26.40
N SER A 493 11.06 24.57 27.29
CA SER A 493 10.94 25.34 28.53
C SER A 493 10.79 26.83 28.22
N GLU A 494 11.46 27.33 27.17
CA GLU A 494 11.30 28.68 26.66
C GLU A 494 10.61 28.69 25.29
N PRO A 495 9.38 29.23 25.18
CA PRO A 495 8.68 29.36 23.90
C PRO A 495 9.47 30.14 22.83
N ASN A 496 10.34 31.06 23.25
CA ASN A 496 11.22 31.81 22.34
C ASN A 496 12.23 30.91 21.61
N ASN A 497 12.66 29.79 22.20
CA ASN A 497 13.58 28.85 21.55
C ASN A 497 12.88 28.10 20.42
N PHE A 498 11.60 27.73 20.61
CA PHE A 498 10.77 27.17 19.54
C PHE A 498 10.61 28.16 18.38
N LEU A 499 10.22 29.41 18.68
CA LEU A 499 10.08 30.45 17.65
C LEU A 499 11.38 30.74 16.91
N LYS A 500 12.52 30.73 17.63
CA LYS A 500 13.83 30.92 17.02
C LYS A 500 14.19 29.76 16.09
N ALA A 501 13.87 28.51 16.47
CA ALA A 501 14.06 27.35 15.61
C ALA A 501 13.18 27.45 14.35
N LEU A 502 11.89 27.73 14.51
CA LEU A 502 10.94 27.92 13.43
C LEU A 502 11.40 29.02 12.46
N HIS A 503 11.77 30.20 12.95
CA HIS A 503 12.30 31.27 12.10
C HIS A 503 13.60 30.89 11.38
N SER A 504 14.45 30.06 12.00
CA SER A 504 15.69 29.60 11.38
C SER A 504 15.41 28.60 10.24
N VAL A 505 14.44 27.71 10.43
CA VAL A 505 13.96 26.78 9.39
C VAL A 505 13.31 27.54 8.24
N VAL A 506 12.44 28.52 8.54
CA VAL A 506 11.82 29.39 7.53
C VAL A 506 12.87 30.18 6.75
N ALA A 507 13.92 30.68 7.40
CA ALA A 507 15.02 31.35 6.71
C ALA A 507 15.80 30.38 5.79
N GLY A 508 15.94 29.11 6.19
CA GLY A 508 16.59 28.05 5.41
C GLY A 508 15.88 27.72 4.10
N MET A 509 14.56 27.96 3.99
CA MET A 509 13.84 27.83 2.72
C MET A 509 14.33 28.79 1.63
N ARG A 510 15.03 29.86 2.01
CA ARG A 510 15.61 30.87 1.09
C ARG A 510 17.13 30.71 0.91
N ASP A 511 17.69 29.58 1.34
CA ASP A 511 19.12 29.31 1.23
C ASP A 511 19.55 29.15 -0.26
N PRO A 512 20.74 29.63 -0.65
CA PRO A 512 21.24 29.42 -2.01
C PRO A 512 21.46 27.95 -2.39
N GLU A 513 21.70 27.06 -1.41
CA GLU A 513 21.97 25.65 -1.67
C GLU A 513 20.67 24.82 -1.62
N LEU A 514 20.41 24.08 -2.69
CA LEU A 514 19.19 23.28 -2.84
C LEU A 514 18.93 22.29 -1.69
N PRO A 515 19.89 21.49 -1.22
CA PRO A 515 19.61 20.51 -0.18
C PRO A 515 19.21 21.15 1.16
N VAL A 516 19.71 22.37 1.44
CA VAL A 516 19.32 23.14 2.64
C VAL A 516 17.85 23.57 2.56
N ARG A 517 17.40 24.03 1.38
CA ARG A 517 16.00 24.40 1.15
C ARG A 517 15.07 23.20 1.36
N VAL A 518 15.43 22.02 0.85
CA VAL A 518 14.63 20.79 0.98
C VAL A 518 14.54 20.32 2.43
N ASP A 519 15.67 20.15 3.13
CA ASP A 519 15.68 19.75 4.55
C ASP A 519 14.92 20.75 5.44
N SER A 520 14.95 22.05 5.08
CA SER A 520 14.19 23.09 5.79
C SER A 520 12.67 22.95 5.60
N VAL A 521 12.22 22.59 4.39
CA VAL A 521 10.80 22.34 4.14
C VAL A 521 10.31 21.12 4.92
N PHE A 522 11.07 20.03 4.93
CA PHE A 522 10.68 18.84 5.69
C PHE A 522 10.66 19.09 7.18
N ALA A 523 11.62 19.86 7.70
CA ALA A 523 11.60 20.28 9.10
C ALA A 523 10.38 21.16 9.41
N LEU A 524 9.97 22.04 8.48
CA LEU A 524 8.80 22.92 8.66
C LEU A 524 7.53 22.11 8.93
N ARG A 525 7.34 20.96 8.25
CA ARG A 525 6.21 20.05 8.50
C ARG A 525 6.07 19.73 10.00
N SER A 526 7.12 19.20 10.60
CA SER A 526 7.12 18.82 12.02
C SER A 526 6.89 20.02 12.95
N PHE A 527 7.39 21.20 12.60
CA PHE A 527 7.13 22.42 13.36
C PHE A 527 5.67 22.89 13.25
N VAL A 528 5.04 22.76 12.08
CA VAL A 528 3.62 23.09 11.87
C VAL A 528 2.73 22.13 12.63
N GLU A 529 3.03 20.83 12.61
CA GLU A 529 2.31 19.81 13.40
C GLU A 529 2.45 20.05 14.92
N ALA A 530 3.63 20.45 15.39
CA ALA A 530 3.90 20.72 16.80
C ALA A 530 3.39 22.09 17.28
N CYS A 531 3.00 22.99 16.38
CA CYS A 531 2.64 24.36 16.71
C CYS A 531 1.30 24.43 17.45
N ARG A 532 1.30 24.90 18.70
CA ARG A 532 0.07 25.09 19.49
C ARG A 532 -0.66 26.39 19.18
N ASP A 533 0.06 27.43 18.74
CA ASP A 533 -0.51 28.74 18.40
C ASP A 533 -0.20 29.10 16.94
N LEU A 534 -1.19 28.90 16.07
CA LEU A 534 -1.09 29.14 14.64
C LEU A 534 -0.93 30.65 14.29
N ASN A 535 -1.18 31.55 15.24
CA ASN A 535 -1.10 33.01 15.01
C ASN A 535 0.31 33.51 14.65
N GLU A 536 1.35 32.77 15.01
CA GLU A 536 2.74 33.13 14.72
C GLU A 536 3.13 32.81 13.26
N ILE A 537 2.50 31.80 12.64
CA ILE A 537 2.76 31.37 11.26
C ILE A 537 1.83 32.08 10.26
N ARG A 538 0.61 32.44 10.68
CA ARG A 538 -0.39 33.14 9.85
C ARG A 538 0.18 34.34 9.05
N PRO A 539 1.00 35.26 9.61
CA PRO A 539 1.50 36.42 8.89
C PRO A 539 2.54 36.09 7.80
N ILE A 540 3.25 34.97 7.97
CA ILE A 540 4.34 34.55 7.07
C ILE A 540 3.87 33.50 6.06
N LEU A 541 2.71 32.88 6.26
CA LEU A 541 2.11 31.85 5.41
C LEU A 541 2.14 32.18 3.91
N PRO A 542 1.80 33.40 3.44
CA PRO A 542 1.83 33.70 2.01
C PRO A 542 3.24 33.64 1.41
N GLN A 543 4.24 34.06 2.18
CA GLN A 543 5.64 34.01 1.76
C GLN A 543 6.19 32.58 1.80
N LEU A 544 5.72 31.76 2.76
CA LEU A 544 6.08 30.35 2.85
C LEU A 544 5.57 29.58 1.63
N LEU A 545 4.30 29.76 1.28
CA LEU A 545 3.70 29.12 0.12
C LEU A 545 4.42 29.50 -1.19
N ASP A 546 4.79 30.77 -1.38
CA ASP A 546 5.51 31.21 -2.60
C ASP A 546 6.89 30.52 -2.74
N GLU A 547 7.68 30.47 -1.66
CA GLU A 547 8.99 29.79 -1.69
C GLU A 547 8.84 28.27 -1.84
N PHE A 548 7.82 27.70 -1.20
CA PHE A 548 7.51 26.29 -1.31
C PHE A 548 7.13 25.88 -2.74
N PHE A 549 6.31 26.67 -3.44
CA PHE A 549 5.96 26.41 -4.84
C PHE A 549 7.16 26.53 -5.78
N LYS A 550 8.09 27.46 -5.52
CA LYS A 550 9.34 27.52 -6.30
C LYS A 550 10.14 26.23 -6.16
N LEU A 551 10.23 25.69 -4.94
CA LEU A 551 10.94 24.44 -4.68
C LEU A 551 10.24 23.24 -5.32
N MET A 552 8.91 23.14 -5.22
CA MET A 552 8.12 22.09 -5.87
C MET A 552 8.26 22.10 -7.41
N ASN A 553 8.50 23.27 -8.00
CA ASN A 553 8.77 23.38 -9.44
C ASN A 553 10.21 23.01 -9.83
N GLU A 554 11.13 22.94 -8.88
CA GLU A 554 12.56 22.70 -9.08
C GLU A 554 12.98 21.27 -8.69
N VAL A 555 12.26 20.64 -7.74
CA VAL A 555 12.52 19.30 -7.22
C VAL A 555 11.25 18.46 -7.27
N GLU A 556 11.36 17.31 -7.92
CA GLU A 556 10.33 16.27 -7.91
C GLU A 556 10.56 15.38 -6.68
N ASN A 557 9.85 15.65 -5.58
CA ASN A 557 9.93 14.86 -4.34
C ASN A 557 8.55 14.79 -3.65
N GLU A 558 8.13 13.59 -3.28
CA GLU A 558 6.84 13.29 -2.65
C GLU A 558 6.68 13.89 -1.26
N ASP A 559 7.74 13.90 -0.45
CA ASP A 559 7.74 14.47 0.90
C ASP A 559 7.42 15.97 0.90
N LEU A 560 7.71 16.67 -0.21
CA LEU A 560 7.27 18.05 -0.40
C LEU A 560 5.75 18.08 -0.45
N VAL A 561 5.12 17.24 -1.26
CA VAL A 561 3.66 17.24 -1.41
C VAL A 561 2.96 16.91 -0.09
N PHE A 562 3.47 15.92 0.67
CA PHE A 562 2.95 15.62 2.01
C PHE A 562 3.10 16.80 2.99
N THR A 563 4.20 17.55 2.90
CA THR A 563 4.38 18.77 3.71
C THR A 563 3.32 19.82 3.37
N LEU A 564 2.94 19.96 2.10
CA LEU A 564 1.87 20.89 1.70
C LEU A 564 0.53 20.46 2.28
N GLU A 565 0.22 19.18 2.19
CA GLU A 565 -1.01 18.59 2.73
C GLU A 565 -1.18 18.93 4.21
N THR A 566 -0.13 18.70 5.02
CA THR A 566 -0.13 19.04 6.45
C THR A 566 -0.32 20.54 6.71
N ILE A 567 0.29 21.40 5.90
CA ILE A 567 0.10 22.85 6.02
C ILE A 567 -1.34 23.23 5.66
N VAL A 568 -1.92 22.65 4.62
CA VAL A 568 -3.30 22.94 4.20
C VAL A 568 -4.30 22.48 5.27
N ASP A 569 -4.12 21.29 5.82
CA ASP A 569 -4.94 20.74 6.90
C ASP A 569 -4.99 21.68 8.13
N LYS A 570 -3.83 22.22 8.55
CA LYS A 570 -3.75 23.11 9.73
C LYS A 570 -4.25 24.54 9.49
N PHE A 571 -4.24 25.04 8.27
CA PHE A 571 -4.56 26.44 7.93
C PHE A 571 -5.77 26.60 7.00
N GLY A 572 -6.73 25.66 7.06
CA GLY A 572 -7.81 25.55 6.07
C GLY A 572 -8.62 26.83 5.81
N GLU A 573 -8.96 27.61 6.83
CA GLU A 573 -9.73 28.86 6.65
C GLU A 573 -8.90 29.95 5.95
N GLU A 574 -7.60 30.03 6.24
CA GLU A 574 -6.68 30.99 5.63
C GLU A 574 -6.20 30.56 4.24
N MET A 575 -6.42 29.29 3.86
CA MET A 575 -6.12 28.76 2.53
C MET A 575 -7.14 29.18 1.47
N ALA A 576 -8.34 29.60 1.86
CA ALA A 576 -9.41 29.99 0.93
C ALA A 576 -8.99 30.99 -0.18
N PRO A 577 -8.20 32.06 0.09
CA PRO A 577 -7.73 32.98 -0.95
C PRO A 577 -6.70 32.37 -1.90
N TYR A 578 -6.00 31.30 -1.48
CA TYR A 578 -4.92 30.65 -2.21
C TYR A 578 -5.36 29.35 -2.88
N ALA A 579 -6.50 28.77 -2.48
CA ALA A 579 -7.01 27.48 -2.94
C ALA A 579 -7.01 27.34 -4.47
N LEU A 580 -7.46 28.37 -5.19
CA LEU A 580 -7.45 28.36 -6.65
C LEU A 580 -6.02 28.28 -7.23
N GLY A 581 -5.09 29.08 -6.70
CA GLY A 581 -3.69 29.06 -7.13
C GLY A 581 -2.97 27.76 -6.76
N LEU A 582 -3.29 27.20 -5.58
CA LEU A 582 -2.83 25.89 -5.11
C LEU A 582 -3.27 24.78 -6.07
N CYS A 583 -4.57 24.68 -6.36
CA CYS A 583 -5.09 23.69 -7.30
C CYS A 583 -4.51 23.86 -8.71
N GLN A 584 -4.25 25.09 -9.17
CA GLN A 584 -3.60 25.34 -10.46
C GLN A 584 -2.15 24.85 -10.50
N ASN A 585 -1.37 25.13 -9.46
CA ASN A 585 0.01 24.70 -9.37
C ASN A 585 0.12 23.18 -9.23
N LEU A 586 -0.73 22.56 -8.39
CA LEU A 586 -0.78 21.11 -8.21
C LEU A 586 -1.26 20.40 -9.47
N ALA A 587 -2.27 20.92 -10.17
CA ALA A 587 -2.68 20.40 -11.46
C ALA A 587 -1.55 20.49 -12.51
N ALA A 588 -0.79 21.59 -12.52
CA ALA A 588 0.36 21.73 -13.41
C ALA A 588 1.54 20.82 -13.03
N ALA A 589 1.73 20.53 -11.73
CA ALA A 589 2.69 19.53 -11.26
C ALA A 589 2.26 18.12 -11.68
N PHE A 590 1.00 17.75 -11.45
CA PHE A 590 0.39 16.50 -11.89
C PHE A 590 0.62 16.24 -13.39
N TRP A 591 0.31 17.21 -14.25
CA TRP A 591 0.55 17.06 -15.69
C TRP A 591 2.03 16.93 -16.06
N ARG A 592 2.94 17.55 -15.31
CA ARG A 592 4.39 17.38 -15.54
C ARG A 592 4.81 15.96 -15.20
N CYS A 593 4.45 15.46 -14.01
CA CYS A 593 4.74 14.09 -13.59
C CYS A 593 4.24 13.07 -14.62
N MET A 594 3.01 13.26 -15.12
CA MET A 594 2.42 12.34 -16.09
C MET A 594 3.08 12.36 -17.47
N ASN A 595 3.47 13.54 -17.97
CA ASN A 595 4.19 13.64 -19.24
C ASN A 595 5.61 13.07 -19.16
N THR A 596 6.23 13.08 -17.98
CA THR A 596 7.54 12.47 -17.75
C THR A 596 7.43 10.94 -17.69
N ALA A 597 6.39 10.41 -17.03
CA ALA A 597 6.11 8.97 -16.98
C ALA A 597 5.85 8.36 -18.38
N GLU A 598 5.10 9.06 -19.25
CA GLU A 598 4.85 8.62 -20.63
C GLU A 598 6.12 8.55 -21.52
N ALA A 599 7.24 9.16 -21.10
CA ALA A 599 8.45 9.28 -21.91
C ALA A 599 9.52 8.22 -21.61
N ASP A 600 9.44 7.52 -20.48
CA ASP A 600 10.50 6.64 -19.96
C ASP A 600 9.99 5.21 -19.71
N ASP A 601 9.80 4.43 -20.80
CA ASP A 601 9.29 3.04 -20.80
C ASP A 601 10.17 1.99 -20.03
N GLU A 602 11.27 2.38 -19.35
CA GLU A 602 12.27 1.44 -18.81
C GLU A 602 12.73 1.65 -17.34
N ALA A 603 12.10 2.51 -16.52
CA ALA A 603 12.45 2.66 -15.10
C ALA A 603 11.24 2.53 -14.16
N ASP A 604 11.48 2.05 -12.92
CA ASP A 604 10.51 2.12 -11.80
C ASP A 604 9.91 3.53 -11.71
N ASP A 605 8.66 3.67 -11.26
CA ASP A 605 7.71 4.74 -11.62
C ASP A 605 7.53 5.85 -10.53
N PRO A 606 8.55 6.69 -10.21
CA PRO A 606 8.43 7.74 -9.20
C PRO A 606 7.49 8.88 -9.64
N GLY A 607 7.17 8.98 -10.93
CA GLY A 607 6.21 9.95 -11.45
C GLY A 607 4.77 9.67 -11.01
N ALA A 608 4.39 8.40 -10.91
CA ALA A 608 3.04 7.97 -10.53
C ALA A 608 2.72 8.32 -9.07
N LEU A 609 3.63 8.03 -8.13
CA LEU A 609 3.41 8.31 -6.71
C LEU A 609 3.42 9.82 -6.40
N ALA A 610 4.27 10.60 -7.09
CA ALA A 610 4.21 12.05 -7.04
C ALA A 610 2.89 12.61 -7.61
N ALA A 611 2.33 11.98 -8.64
CA ALA A 611 1.03 12.34 -9.20
C ALA A 611 -0.12 12.05 -8.23
N VAL A 612 -0.10 10.87 -7.56
CA VAL A 612 -1.01 10.53 -6.47
C VAL A 612 -0.95 11.56 -5.35
N GLY A 613 0.26 11.91 -4.89
CA GLY A 613 0.44 12.95 -3.87
C GLY A 613 -0.17 14.28 -4.28
N CYS A 614 -0.01 14.70 -5.54
CA CYS A 614 -0.61 15.94 -6.04
C CYS A 614 -2.14 15.92 -5.95
N LEU A 615 -2.78 14.79 -6.27
CA LEU A 615 -4.23 14.64 -6.20
C LEU A 615 -4.73 14.58 -4.76
N ARG A 616 -4.04 13.87 -3.85
CA ARG A 616 -4.35 13.88 -2.41
C ARG A 616 -4.26 15.28 -1.81
N ALA A 617 -3.22 16.04 -2.17
CA ALA A 617 -3.12 17.44 -1.76
C ALA A 617 -4.28 18.29 -2.30
N ILE A 618 -4.74 18.03 -3.53
CA ILE A 618 -5.95 18.67 -4.08
C ILE A 618 -7.20 18.27 -3.27
N SER A 619 -7.39 16.98 -2.95
CA SER A 619 -8.48 16.50 -2.09
C SER A 619 -8.49 17.22 -0.74
N THR A 620 -7.35 17.30 -0.05
CA THR A 620 -7.21 18.01 1.24
C THR A 620 -7.51 19.51 1.11
N ILE A 621 -7.12 20.15 -0.01
CA ILE A 621 -7.51 21.54 -0.28
C ILE A 621 -9.03 21.65 -0.41
N LEU A 622 -9.66 20.75 -1.18
CA LEU A 622 -11.12 20.74 -1.37
C LEU A 622 -11.86 20.51 -0.05
N GLU A 623 -11.38 19.60 0.79
CA GLU A 623 -11.88 19.35 2.13
C GLU A 623 -11.77 20.60 3.01
N SER A 624 -10.61 21.27 3.01
CA SER A 624 -10.37 22.49 3.80
C SER A 624 -11.27 23.66 3.42
N VAL A 625 -11.70 23.72 2.15
CA VAL A 625 -12.62 24.75 1.63
C VAL A 625 -14.07 24.30 1.56
N SER A 626 -14.42 23.15 2.14
CA SER A 626 -15.80 22.60 2.20
C SER A 626 -16.84 23.61 2.68
N ARG A 627 -16.46 24.55 3.56
CA ARG A 627 -17.30 25.64 4.09
C ARG A 627 -17.59 26.77 3.07
N LEU A 628 -16.91 26.78 1.93
CA LEU A 628 -16.99 27.86 0.92
C LEU A 628 -17.38 27.32 -0.47
N PRO A 629 -18.67 26.98 -0.68
CA PRO A 629 -19.16 26.37 -1.93
C PRO A 629 -18.84 27.14 -3.22
N HIS A 630 -18.67 28.47 -3.14
CA HIS A 630 -18.36 29.31 -4.30
C HIS A 630 -16.93 29.11 -4.85
N LEU A 631 -16.00 28.53 -4.07
CA LEU A 631 -14.65 28.23 -4.52
C LEU A 631 -14.61 27.00 -5.42
N PHE A 632 -15.45 25.99 -5.16
CA PHE A 632 -15.56 24.79 -6.00
C PHE A 632 -15.88 25.15 -7.46
N VAL A 633 -16.77 26.12 -7.68
CA VAL A 633 -17.11 26.62 -9.03
C VAL A 633 -15.90 27.27 -9.73
N GLN A 634 -14.99 27.90 -8.98
CA GLN A 634 -13.78 28.52 -9.54
C GLN A 634 -12.68 27.51 -9.82
N VAL A 635 -12.58 26.46 -9.00
CA VAL A 635 -11.58 25.39 -9.12
C VAL A 635 -11.97 24.39 -10.21
N GLU A 636 -13.26 24.17 -10.45
CA GLU A 636 -13.81 23.22 -11.44
C GLU A 636 -13.09 23.26 -12.81
N PRO A 637 -12.89 24.40 -13.47
CA PRO A 637 -12.27 24.43 -14.80
C PRO A 637 -10.80 23.96 -14.81
N THR A 638 -10.13 24.02 -13.65
CA THR A 638 -8.74 23.58 -13.49
C THR A 638 -8.66 22.06 -13.34
N LEU A 639 -9.58 21.45 -12.58
CA LEU A 639 -9.57 20.02 -12.26
C LEU A 639 -10.32 19.18 -13.30
N LEU A 640 -11.30 19.75 -14.00
CA LEU A 640 -12.11 19.03 -14.99
C LEU A 640 -11.30 18.30 -16.08
N PRO A 641 -10.23 18.88 -16.66
CA PRO A 641 -9.41 18.15 -17.62
C PRO A 641 -8.71 16.92 -17.03
N ILE A 642 -8.30 16.99 -15.76
CA ILE A 642 -7.70 15.86 -15.03
C ILE A 642 -8.76 14.77 -14.84
N MET A 643 -9.92 15.13 -14.28
CA MET A 643 -11.02 14.19 -14.07
C MET A 643 -11.47 13.52 -15.38
N ARG A 644 -11.60 14.26 -16.49
CA ARG A 644 -11.99 13.69 -17.79
C ARG A 644 -10.99 12.69 -18.35
N ARG A 645 -9.68 12.94 -18.21
CA ARG A 645 -8.66 12.03 -18.75
C ARG A 645 -8.45 10.82 -17.83
N MET A 646 -8.38 11.06 -16.52
CA MET A 646 -8.01 10.03 -15.55
C MET A 646 -9.16 9.10 -15.19
N LEU A 647 -10.42 9.44 -15.50
CA LEU A 647 -11.53 8.49 -15.43
C LEU A 647 -11.56 7.45 -16.58
N THR A 648 -10.51 7.40 -17.41
CA THR A 648 -10.35 6.42 -18.50
C THR A 648 -9.24 5.43 -18.18
N THR A 649 -8.93 4.51 -19.10
CA THR A 649 -7.80 3.57 -18.96
C THR A 649 -6.45 4.28 -18.76
N ASP A 650 -6.34 5.57 -19.10
CA ASP A 650 -5.12 6.35 -18.88
C ASP A 650 -4.84 6.63 -17.38
N GLY A 651 -5.85 6.52 -16.50
CA GLY A 651 -5.73 6.92 -15.09
C GLY A 651 -5.91 5.79 -14.08
N GLN A 652 -5.68 4.53 -14.44
CA GLN A 652 -5.90 3.37 -13.55
C GLN A 652 -5.16 3.50 -12.20
N GLU A 653 -3.96 4.09 -12.21
CA GLU A 653 -3.12 4.23 -11.01
C GLU A 653 -3.55 5.35 -10.06
N VAL A 654 -4.36 6.30 -10.54
CA VAL A 654 -4.80 7.50 -9.79
C VAL A 654 -6.33 7.60 -9.71
N PHE A 655 -7.02 6.52 -10.07
CA PHE A 655 -8.46 6.53 -10.28
C PHE A 655 -9.23 6.82 -8.99
N GLU A 656 -8.75 6.30 -7.87
CA GLU A 656 -9.33 6.49 -6.54
C GLU A 656 -9.29 7.96 -6.10
N GLU A 657 -8.12 8.59 -6.16
CA GLU A 657 -7.96 10.01 -5.80
C GLU A 657 -8.80 10.91 -6.72
N VAL A 658 -8.94 10.54 -8.00
CA VAL A 658 -9.79 11.29 -8.93
C VAL A 658 -11.27 11.15 -8.57
N LEU A 659 -11.73 9.96 -8.17
CA LEU A 659 -13.11 9.76 -7.71
C LEU A 659 -13.40 10.49 -6.40
N GLU A 660 -12.42 10.58 -5.49
CA GLU A 660 -12.51 11.39 -4.28
C GLU A 660 -12.71 12.87 -4.63
N ILE A 661 -11.91 13.42 -5.56
CA ILE A 661 -12.08 14.78 -6.07
C ILE A 661 -13.47 14.96 -6.71
N VAL A 662 -13.94 14.02 -7.53
CA VAL A 662 -15.29 14.08 -8.13
C VAL A 662 -16.36 14.08 -7.03
N SER A 663 -16.18 13.29 -5.97
CA SER A 663 -17.09 13.22 -4.83
C SER A 663 -17.18 14.57 -4.12
N TYR A 664 -16.04 15.19 -3.79
CA TYR A 664 -16.00 16.53 -3.20
C TYR A 664 -16.65 17.59 -4.10
N MET A 665 -16.34 17.58 -5.40
CA MET A 665 -16.90 18.52 -6.36
C MET A 665 -18.42 18.35 -6.54
N THR A 666 -18.92 17.11 -6.48
CA THR A 666 -20.36 16.82 -6.62
C THR A 666 -21.14 17.00 -5.32
N PHE A 667 -20.50 16.91 -4.14
CA PHE A 667 -21.14 17.05 -2.84
C PHE A 667 -21.15 18.51 -2.31
N PHE A 668 -20.02 19.21 -2.36
CA PHE A 668 -19.89 20.56 -1.75
C PHE A 668 -20.25 21.71 -2.70
N SER A 669 -20.23 21.50 -4.02
CA SER A 669 -20.63 22.53 -4.98
C SER A 669 -22.12 22.91 -4.80
N PRO A 670 -22.52 24.19 -4.95
CA PRO A 670 -23.93 24.60 -4.83
C PRO A 670 -24.86 23.89 -5.81
N THR A 671 -24.37 23.63 -7.02
CA THR A 671 -25.10 22.96 -8.10
C THR A 671 -24.13 22.17 -8.96
N ILE A 672 -24.52 20.97 -9.37
CA ILE A 672 -23.72 20.15 -10.29
C ILE A 672 -23.80 20.77 -11.70
N SER A 673 -22.65 21.18 -12.24
CA SER A 673 -22.56 21.78 -13.58
C SER A 673 -22.78 20.74 -14.69
N LEU A 674 -23.14 21.21 -15.89
CA LEU A 674 -23.25 20.34 -17.07
C LEU A 674 -21.90 19.72 -17.46
N ASP A 675 -20.80 20.41 -17.15
CA ASP A 675 -19.45 19.92 -17.39
C ASP A 675 -19.13 18.75 -16.46
N MET A 676 -19.55 18.79 -15.20
CA MET A 676 -19.43 17.64 -14.28
C MET A 676 -20.28 16.46 -14.75
N TRP A 677 -21.50 16.69 -15.22
CA TRP A 677 -22.34 15.63 -15.82
C TRP A 677 -21.69 14.90 -17.01
N SER A 678 -20.73 15.52 -17.69
CA SER A 678 -19.95 14.84 -18.75
C SER A 678 -19.04 13.72 -18.25
N LEU A 679 -18.80 13.62 -16.93
CA LEU A 679 -18.00 12.57 -16.31
C LEU A 679 -18.81 11.28 -16.06
N TRP A 680 -20.14 11.37 -15.99
CA TRP A 680 -21.01 10.21 -15.75
C TRP A 680 -20.79 9.07 -16.77
N PRO A 681 -20.78 9.34 -18.10
CA PRO A 681 -20.53 8.28 -19.08
C PRO A 681 -19.16 7.62 -18.92
N LEU A 682 -18.14 8.38 -18.49
CA LEU A 682 -16.78 7.85 -18.29
C LEU A 682 -16.74 6.87 -17.11
N MET A 683 -17.37 7.23 -15.97
CA MET A 683 -17.48 6.33 -14.82
C MET A 683 -18.27 5.06 -15.18
N MET A 684 -19.32 5.19 -15.98
CA MET A 684 -20.09 4.04 -16.47
C MET A 684 -19.29 3.18 -17.45
N GLU A 685 -18.46 3.75 -18.31
CA GLU A 685 -17.61 2.98 -19.22
C GLU A 685 -16.49 2.27 -18.44
N ALA A 686 -15.83 2.96 -17.51
CA ALA A 686 -14.80 2.39 -16.66
C ALA A 686 -15.32 1.20 -15.86
N LEU A 687 -16.48 1.33 -15.21
CA LEU A 687 -17.10 0.27 -14.42
C LEU A 687 -17.50 -0.95 -15.28
N ALA A 688 -17.78 -0.76 -16.57
CA ALA A 688 -18.16 -1.85 -17.47
C ALA A 688 -16.95 -2.64 -18.01
N ASP A 689 -15.78 -2.01 -18.08
CA ASP A 689 -14.62 -2.55 -18.80
C ASP A 689 -13.52 -3.06 -17.85
N TRP A 690 -13.10 -2.25 -16.87
CA TRP A 690 -11.92 -2.55 -16.05
C TRP A 690 -12.01 -2.14 -14.57
N ALA A 691 -12.89 -1.21 -14.19
CA ALA A 691 -12.89 -0.56 -12.87
C ALA A 691 -13.91 -1.13 -11.87
N ILE A 692 -14.20 -2.44 -11.94
CA ILE A 692 -15.18 -3.07 -11.04
C ILE A 692 -14.73 -3.04 -9.57
N ASP A 693 -13.43 -3.18 -9.33
CA ASP A 693 -12.85 -3.16 -7.99
C ASP A 693 -13.01 -1.77 -7.32
N PHE A 694 -13.15 -0.71 -8.13
CA PHE A 694 -13.35 0.67 -7.67
C PHE A 694 -14.83 1.06 -7.53
N PHE A 695 -15.75 0.10 -7.65
CA PHE A 695 -17.18 0.39 -7.58
C PHE A 695 -17.62 1.06 -6.25
N PRO A 696 -17.06 0.73 -5.07
CA PRO A 696 -17.32 1.48 -3.84
C PRO A 696 -16.98 2.98 -3.96
N ASN A 697 -15.85 3.33 -4.58
CA ASN A 697 -15.46 4.72 -4.79
C ASN A 697 -16.34 5.41 -5.86
N ILE A 698 -16.80 4.67 -6.88
CA ILE A 698 -17.71 5.19 -7.93
C ILE A 698 -19.15 5.39 -7.39
N LEU A 699 -19.58 4.58 -6.41
CA LEU A 699 -20.91 4.68 -5.80
C LEU A 699 -21.18 6.10 -5.28
N VAL A 700 -20.21 6.69 -4.60
CA VAL A 700 -20.31 7.99 -3.94
C VAL A 700 -20.66 9.13 -4.93
N PRO A 701 -19.89 9.40 -5.99
CA PRO A 701 -20.22 10.45 -6.92
C PRO A 701 -21.52 10.15 -7.68
N LEU A 702 -21.81 8.88 -7.99
CA LEU A 702 -23.07 8.48 -8.61
C LEU A 702 -24.29 8.76 -7.71
N ASP A 703 -24.19 8.54 -6.40
CA ASP A 703 -25.21 8.96 -5.45
C ASP A 703 -25.39 10.48 -5.51
N ASN A 704 -24.32 11.26 -5.39
CA ASN A 704 -24.40 12.73 -5.45
C ASN A 704 -25.12 13.25 -6.70
N TYR A 705 -24.87 12.64 -7.88
CA TYR A 705 -25.58 12.96 -9.12
C TYR A 705 -27.09 12.66 -9.03
N ILE A 706 -27.50 11.59 -8.36
CA ILE A 706 -28.91 11.20 -8.22
C ILE A 706 -29.60 12.00 -7.11
N SER A 707 -29.00 12.12 -5.93
CA SER A 707 -29.58 12.74 -4.73
C SER A 707 -29.64 14.27 -4.86
N ARG A 708 -28.57 14.91 -5.35
CA ARG A 708 -28.52 16.39 -5.51
C ARG A 708 -28.95 16.85 -6.90
N GLY A 709 -28.74 16.00 -7.91
CA GLY A 709 -29.02 16.28 -9.32
C GLY A 709 -30.31 15.67 -9.87
N THR A 710 -31.24 15.24 -9.00
CA THR A 710 -32.43 14.44 -9.37
C THR A 710 -33.21 15.01 -10.56
N ALA A 711 -33.43 16.32 -10.61
CA ALA A 711 -34.19 16.95 -11.70
C ALA A 711 -33.50 16.79 -13.06
N HIS A 712 -32.16 16.90 -13.11
CA HIS A 712 -31.39 16.72 -14.34
C HIS A 712 -31.32 15.23 -14.72
N PHE A 713 -31.06 14.36 -13.75
CA PHE A 713 -31.07 12.90 -13.92
C PHE A 713 -32.38 12.39 -14.54
N LEU A 714 -33.52 12.94 -14.10
CA LEU A 714 -34.84 12.53 -14.60
C LEU A 714 -35.20 13.14 -15.97
N SER A 715 -34.76 14.36 -16.24
CA SER A 715 -35.15 15.11 -17.46
C SER A 715 -34.23 14.90 -18.66
N CYS A 716 -32.95 14.55 -18.44
CA CYS A 716 -32.00 14.36 -19.52
C CYS A 716 -32.29 13.07 -20.31
N LYS A 717 -32.23 13.18 -21.64
CA LYS A 717 -32.46 12.07 -22.58
C LYS A 717 -31.27 11.77 -23.49
N GLU A 718 -30.31 12.67 -23.55
CA GLU A 718 -29.08 12.53 -24.34
C GLU A 718 -27.89 13.04 -23.53
N PRO A 719 -27.15 12.15 -22.83
CA PRO A 719 -27.42 10.72 -22.64
C PRO A 719 -28.58 10.45 -21.65
N ASP A 720 -29.30 9.34 -21.84
CA ASP A 720 -30.33 8.89 -20.88
C ASP A 720 -29.64 8.21 -19.68
N TYR A 721 -29.45 8.98 -18.61
CA TYR A 721 -28.77 8.51 -17.40
C TYR A 721 -29.50 7.37 -16.70
N GLN A 722 -30.83 7.33 -16.78
CA GLN A 722 -31.62 6.24 -16.19
C GLN A 722 -31.37 4.93 -16.92
N GLN A 723 -31.36 4.97 -18.26
CA GLN A 723 -31.04 3.80 -19.08
C GLN A 723 -29.59 3.36 -18.90
N SER A 724 -28.66 4.30 -18.77
CA SER A 724 -27.25 4.02 -18.51
C SER A 724 -27.06 3.28 -17.18
N LEU A 725 -27.69 3.77 -16.11
CA LEU A 725 -27.66 3.15 -14.78
C LEU A 725 -28.24 1.73 -14.81
N TRP A 726 -29.39 1.57 -15.47
CA TRP A 726 -30.00 0.24 -15.65
C TRP A 726 -29.07 -0.71 -16.40
N ASN A 727 -28.52 -0.30 -17.54
CA ASN A 727 -27.65 -1.16 -18.35
C ASN A 727 -26.47 -1.66 -17.51
N MET A 728 -25.84 -0.77 -16.76
CA MET A 728 -24.73 -1.08 -15.88
C MET A 728 -25.11 -2.07 -14.78
N ILE A 729 -26.06 -1.70 -13.92
CA ILE A 729 -26.50 -2.54 -12.79
C ILE A 729 -27.04 -3.88 -13.29
N SER A 730 -27.71 -3.89 -14.45
CA SER A 730 -28.23 -5.11 -15.04
C SER A 730 -27.14 -6.07 -15.52
N SER A 731 -26.02 -5.52 -16.00
CA SER A 731 -24.85 -6.32 -16.40
C SER A 731 -24.21 -6.95 -15.16
N ILE A 732 -23.93 -6.14 -14.13
CA ILE A 732 -23.25 -6.56 -12.89
C ILE A 732 -24.07 -7.63 -12.14
N LEU A 733 -25.36 -7.35 -11.87
CA LEU A 733 -26.20 -8.29 -11.10
C LEU A 733 -26.54 -9.58 -11.87
N ALA A 734 -26.50 -9.56 -13.20
CA ALA A 734 -26.77 -10.74 -14.03
C ALA A 734 -25.55 -11.66 -14.19
N ASP A 735 -24.33 -11.13 -14.06
CA ASP A 735 -23.11 -11.89 -14.19
C ASP A 735 -23.04 -13.00 -13.12
N ARG A 736 -22.63 -14.19 -13.55
CA ARG A 736 -22.49 -15.38 -12.71
C ARG A 736 -21.08 -15.58 -12.18
N ASN A 737 -20.11 -14.93 -12.79
CA ASN A 737 -18.70 -15.06 -12.44
C ASN A 737 -18.25 -13.98 -11.45
N MET A 738 -19.03 -12.92 -11.27
CA MET A 738 -18.76 -11.87 -10.29
C MET A 738 -19.01 -12.34 -8.85
N GLU A 739 -18.04 -12.06 -7.99
CA GLU A 739 -18.09 -12.39 -6.57
C GLU A 739 -19.10 -11.52 -5.83
N ASP A 740 -19.53 -11.97 -4.64
CA ASP A 740 -20.53 -11.23 -3.87
C ASP A 740 -20.00 -9.89 -3.36
N GLY A 741 -18.68 -9.72 -3.16
CA GLY A 741 -18.07 -8.48 -2.67
C GLY A 741 -18.14 -7.33 -3.68
N ASP A 742 -17.77 -7.60 -4.94
CA ASP A 742 -17.73 -6.59 -6.02
C ASP A 742 -19.11 -6.04 -6.38
N ILE A 743 -20.17 -6.74 -5.97
CA ILE A 743 -21.56 -6.43 -6.32
C ILE A 743 -22.24 -5.57 -5.26
N GLU A 744 -21.72 -5.51 -4.04
CA GLU A 744 -22.34 -4.80 -2.90
C GLU A 744 -22.75 -3.34 -3.19
N PRO A 745 -22.01 -2.56 -4.00
CA PRO A 745 -22.42 -1.19 -4.35
C PRO A 745 -23.64 -1.11 -5.27
N ALA A 746 -23.91 -2.14 -6.10
CA ALA A 746 -25.04 -2.11 -7.03
C ALA A 746 -26.41 -2.02 -6.33
N PRO A 747 -26.73 -2.86 -5.33
CA PRO A 747 -27.94 -2.70 -4.52
C PRO A 747 -28.04 -1.32 -3.86
N LYS A 748 -26.94 -0.75 -3.34
CA LYS A 748 -26.94 0.59 -2.73
C LYS A 748 -27.37 1.68 -3.73
N LEU A 749 -26.88 1.63 -4.98
CA LEU A 749 -27.35 2.56 -6.04
C LEU A 749 -28.85 2.41 -6.37
N ILE A 750 -29.39 1.19 -6.33
CA ILE A 750 -30.84 0.99 -6.54
C ILE A 750 -31.63 1.62 -5.39
N GLN A 751 -31.15 1.49 -4.15
CA GLN A 751 -31.76 2.12 -2.98
C GLN A 751 -31.78 3.65 -3.14
N VAL A 752 -30.64 4.26 -3.46
CA VAL A 752 -30.51 5.70 -3.76
C VAL A 752 -31.55 6.16 -4.80
N LEU A 753 -31.71 5.40 -5.89
CA LEU A 753 -32.69 5.71 -6.93
C LEU A 753 -34.13 5.73 -6.39
N PHE A 754 -34.53 4.70 -5.63
CA PHE A 754 -35.90 4.61 -5.10
C PHE A 754 -36.18 5.62 -3.99
N GLN A 755 -35.19 5.92 -3.15
CA GLN A 755 -35.33 6.88 -2.05
C GLN A 755 -35.45 8.31 -2.56
N ASN A 756 -34.66 8.70 -3.59
CA ASN A 756 -34.64 10.06 -4.12
C ASN A 756 -35.68 10.32 -5.23
N CYS A 757 -36.00 9.34 -6.08
CA CYS A 757 -36.86 9.54 -7.27
C CYS A 757 -38.33 9.14 -7.04
N ARG A 758 -38.85 9.26 -5.81
CA ARG A 758 -40.17 8.74 -5.43
C ARG A 758 -41.31 9.20 -6.37
N GLY A 759 -42.04 8.24 -6.93
CA GLY A 759 -43.18 8.46 -7.83
C GLY A 759 -42.82 8.89 -9.26
N GLN A 760 -41.53 8.92 -9.63
CA GLN A 760 -41.07 9.43 -10.92
C GLN A 760 -40.38 8.35 -11.79
N VAL A 761 -40.15 7.15 -11.25
CA VAL A 761 -39.40 6.06 -11.90
C VAL A 761 -40.16 4.72 -11.93
N ASP A 762 -41.50 4.75 -11.96
CA ASP A 762 -42.37 3.56 -11.93
C ASP A 762 -42.00 2.50 -12.99
N GLN A 763 -41.52 2.92 -14.16
CA GLN A 763 -41.09 2.06 -15.26
C GLN A 763 -39.90 1.16 -14.91
N TRP A 764 -39.08 1.57 -13.93
CA TRP A 764 -37.87 0.85 -13.51
C TRP A 764 -38.11 -0.11 -12.33
N VAL A 765 -39.27 -0.05 -11.69
CA VAL A 765 -39.61 -0.88 -10.53
C VAL A 765 -39.64 -2.38 -10.88
N GLU A 766 -40.30 -2.78 -11.98
CA GLU A 766 -40.35 -4.20 -12.39
C GLU A 766 -38.97 -4.75 -12.80
N PRO A 767 -38.16 -4.06 -13.63
CA PRO A 767 -36.81 -4.48 -13.98
C PRO A 767 -35.89 -4.69 -12.76
N TYR A 768 -35.81 -3.72 -11.84
CA TYR A 768 -34.93 -3.83 -10.66
C TYR A 768 -35.38 -4.94 -9.70
N ILE A 769 -36.68 -5.06 -9.39
CA ILE A 769 -37.18 -6.15 -8.53
C ILE A 769 -36.82 -7.53 -9.11
N ARG A 770 -36.98 -7.70 -10.43
CA ARG A 770 -36.69 -8.98 -11.10
C ARG A 770 -35.23 -9.36 -10.91
N ILE A 771 -34.30 -8.47 -11.23
CA ILE A 771 -32.87 -8.79 -11.19
C ILE A 771 -32.34 -8.93 -9.77
N THR A 772 -32.79 -8.08 -8.84
CA THR A 772 -32.48 -8.18 -7.41
C THR A 772 -32.86 -9.55 -6.86
N PHE A 773 -34.06 -10.05 -7.20
CA PHE A 773 -34.49 -11.37 -6.74
C PHE A 773 -33.73 -12.52 -7.41
N GLU A 774 -33.37 -12.39 -8.69
CA GLU A 774 -32.53 -13.37 -9.39
C GLU A 774 -31.14 -13.49 -8.76
N ARG A 775 -30.52 -12.38 -8.35
CA ARG A 775 -29.24 -12.38 -7.61
C ARG A 775 -29.41 -12.87 -6.18
N LEU A 776 -30.49 -12.50 -5.48
CA LEU A 776 -30.75 -12.94 -4.09
C LEU A 776 -30.78 -14.46 -3.94
N ARG A 777 -31.27 -15.18 -4.95
CA ARG A 777 -31.27 -16.66 -4.96
C ARG A 777 -29.87 -17.29 -5.07
N ARG A 778 -28.89 -16.53 -5.53
CA ARG A 778 -27.51 -17.00 -5.79
C ARG A 778 -26.51 -16.47 -4.77
N ALA A 779 -26.81 -15.36 -4.12
CA ALA A 779 -25.95 -14.76 -3.10
C ALA A 779 -25.63 -15.79 -2.00
N GLU A 780 -24.37 -15.85 -1.62
CA GLU A 780 -23.85 -16.69 -0.54
C GLU A 780 -23.67 -15.85 0.72
N LYS A 781 -23.05 -14.67 0.59
CA LYS A 781 -22.76 -13.75 1.69
C LYS A 781 -24.04 -13.20 2.34
N SER A 782 -24.00 -13.14 3.69
CA SER A 782 -25.11 -12.64 4.51
C SER A 782 -25.39 -11.16 4.25
N TYR A 783 -24.34 -10.35 4.09
CA TYR A 783 -24.44 -8.90 3.91
C TYR A 783 -25.11 -8.54 2.56
N LEU A 784 -24.67 -9.13 1.45
CA LEU A 784 -25.31 -8.92 0.15
C LEU A 784 -26.80 -9.31 0.16
N LYS A 785 -27.18 -10.39 0.86
CA LYS A 785 -28.60 -10.77 1.03
C LYS A 785 -29.39 -9.67 1.76
N CYS A 786 -28.82 -9.06 2.79
CA CYS A 786 -29.45 -7.93 3.49
C CYS A 786 -29.68 -6.77 2.53
N LEU A 787 -28.66 -6.35 1.78
CA LEU A 787 -28.75 -5.25 0.82
C LEU A 787 -29.80 -5.50 -0.28
N LEU A 788 -29.84 -6.71 -0.84
CA LEU A 788 -30.83 -7.08 -1.86
C LEU A 788 -32.26 -7.09 -1.31
N VAL A 789 -32.45 -7.45 -0.03
CA VAL A 789 -33.75 -7.33 0.64
C VAL A 789 -34.10 -5.88 0.96
N GLN A 790 -33.13 -5.03 1.30
CA GLN A 790 -33.35 -3.59 1.48
C GLN A 790 -33.84 -2.93 0.20
N VAL A 791 -33.31 -3.27 -0.97
CA VAL A 791 -33.83 -2.80 -2.27
C VAL A 791 -35.34 -3.08 -2.43
N ILE A 792 -35.79 -4.23 -1.94
CA ILE A 792 -37.21 -4.63 -1.98
C ILE A 792 -38.02 -3.84 -0.95
N ALA A 793 -37.46 -3.61 0.24
CA ALA A 793 -38.07 -2.76 1.25
C ALA A 793 -38.24 -1.30 0.75
N ASP A 794 -37.23 -0.76 0.07
CA ASP A 794 -37.30 0.55 -0.58
C ASP A 794 -38.30 0.58 -1.72
N ALA A 795 -38.39 -0.47 -2.55
CA ALA A 795 -39.44 -0.56 -3.56
C ALA A 795 -40.85 -0.58 -2.94
N LEU A 796 -41.03 -1.21 -1.77
CA LEU A 796 -42.29 -1.19 -1.02
C LEU A 796 -42.59 0.19 -0.43
N TYR A 797 -41.58 0.88 0.09
CA TYR A 797 -41.71 2.25 0.60
C TYR A 797 -42.01 3.25 -0.53
N TYR A 798 -41.37 3.07 -1.68
CA TYR A 798 -41.58 3.83 -2.91
C TYR A 798 -43.05 3.75 -3.34
N ASN A 799 -43.56 2.54 -3.59
CA ASN A 799 -44.96 2.29 -3.97
C ASN A 799 -45.37 0.83 -3.66
N ALA A 800 -45.91 0.60 -2.47
CA ALA A 800 -46.29 -0.73 -2.00
C ALA A 800 -47.28 -1.46 -2.93
N ALA A 801 -48.25 -0.75 -3.51
CA ALA A 801 -49.28 -1.37 -4.36
C ALA A 801 -48.69 -1.84 -5.70
N LEU A 802 -47.86 -1.00 -6.34
CA LEU A 802 -47.17 -1.36 -7.58
C LEU A 802 -46.20 -2.54 -7.34
N THR A 803 -45.37 -2.43 -6.32
CA THR A 803 -44.35 -3.44 -5.97
C THR A 803 -44.98 -4.78 -5.64
N LEU A 804 -46.05 -4.82 -4.83
CA LEU A 804 -46.73 -6.08 -4.51
C LEU A 804 -47.37 -6.73 -5.73
N ASN A 805 -47.99 -5.94 -6.62
CA ASN A 805 -48.56 -6.45 -7.87
C ASN A 805 -47.48 -7.07 -8.78
N ILE A 806 -46.30 -6.45 -8.85
CA ILE A 806 -45.15 -6.98 -9.60
C ILE A 806 -44.67 -8.30 -8.98
N LEU A 807 -44.48 -8.34 -7.65
CA LEU A 807 -44.05 -9.56 -6.94
C LEU A 807 -45.05 -10.73 -7.13
N GLN A 808 -46.36 -10.43 -7.15
CA GLN A 808 -47.41 -11.42 -7.41
C GLN A 808 -47.40 -11.89 -8.87
N LYS A 809 -47.27 -10.96 -9.84
CA LYS A 809 -47.18 -11.26 -11.28
C LYS A 809 -45.98 -12.14 -11.61
N LEU A 810 -44.86 -11.93 -10.93
CA LEU A 810 -43.64 -12.74 -11.08
C LEU A 810 -43.70 -14.08 -10.33
N GLY A 811 -44.69 -14.28 -9.45
CA GLY A 811 -44.84 -15.51 -8.66
C GLY A 811 -43.79 -15.68 -7.56
N ILE A 812 -43.11 -14.60 -7.15
CA ILE A 812 -41.96 -14.62 -6.22
C ILE A 812 -42.31 -14.13 -4.81
N ALA A 813 -43.48 -13.51 -4.62
CA ALA A 813 -43.88 -12.88 -3.36
C ALA A 813 -43.76 -13.82 -2.15
N THR A 814 -44.28 -15.05 -2.25
CA THR A 814 -44.29 -16.00 -1.12
C THR A 814 -42.88 -16.44 -0.72
N ASP A 815 -42.04 -16.79 -1.70
CA ASP A 815 -40.65 -17.21 -1.45
C ASP A 815 -39.85 -16.08 -0.79
N LEU A 816 -39.98 -14.87 -1.33
CA LEU A 816 -39.29 -13.68 -0.86
C LEU A 816 -39.66 -13.30 0.57
N PHE A 817 -40.96 -13.21 0.89
CA PHE A 817 -41.38 -12.87 2.24
C PHE A 817 -41.01 -13.95 3.26
N ASN A 818 -41.07 -15.23 2.88
CA ASN A 818 -40.61 -16.29 3.77
C ASN A 818 -39.11 -16.19 4.06
N LEU A 819 -38.29 -15.94 3.04
CA LEU A 819 -36.85 -15.71 3.22
C LEU A 819 -36.58 -14.48 4.09
N TRP A 820 -37.23 -13.35 3.81
CA TRP A 820 -37.06 -12.12 4.58
C TRP A 820 -37.45 -12.32 6.05
N PHE A 821 -38.59 -12.94 6.34
CA PHE A 821 -39.00 -13.21 7.72
C PHE A 821 -38.06 -14.20 8.43
N GLN A 822 -37.51 -15.18 7.71
CA GLN A 822 -36.49 -16.06 8.27
C GLN A 822 -35.24 -15.27 8.66
N MET A 823 -34.71 -14.43 7.76
CA MET A 823 -33.54 -13.59 8.04
C MET A 823 -33.77 -12.66 9.23
N LEU A 824 -34.97 -12.10 9.38
CA LEU A 824 -35.33 -11.25 10.52
C LEU A 824 -35.37 -11.98 11.86
N GLN A 825 -35.59 -13.31 11.84
CA GLN A 825 -35.69 -14.15 13.04
C GLN A 825 -34.38 -14.88 13.39
N GLU A 826 -33.38 -14.85 12.51
CA GLU A 826 -32.09 -15.51 12.73
C GLU A 826 -31.21 -14.73 13.71
N VAL A 827 -30.90 -15.38 14.83
CA VAL A 827 -30.14 -14.82 15.95
C VAL A 827 -29.01 -15.80 16.34
N LYS A 828 -27.80 -15.29 16.59
CA LYS A 828 -26.66 -16.05 17.09
C LYS A 828 -26.95 -16.56 18.51
N LYS A 829 -26.17 -17.54 19.00
CA LYS A 829 -26.28 -18.05 20.38
C LYS A 829 -26.07 -16.96 21.44
N SER A 830 -25.39 -15.87 21.11
CA SER A 830 -25.18 -14.70 21.94
C SER A 830 -26.41 -13.79 22.07
N GLY A 831 -27.48 -14.01 21.29
CA GLY A 831 -28.64 -13.12 21.26
C GLY A 831 -28.53 -11.98 20.23
N VAL A 832 -27.41 -11.87 19.52
CA VAL A 832 -27.19 -10.85 18.46
C VAL A 832 -27.78 -11.32 17.13
N ARG A 833 -28.47 -10.42 16.40
CA ARG A 833 -29.05 -10.73 15.08
C ARG A 833 -27.96 -11.07 14.06
N VAL A 834 -28.24 -12.05 13.21
CA VAL A 834 -27.31 -12.45 12.12
C VAL A 834 -27.40 -11.48 10.94
N HIS A 835 -28.60 -10.96 10.67
CA HIS A 835 -28.92 -10.08 9.54
C HIS A 835 -29.42 -8.71 10.02
N PHE A 836 -29.31 -7.69 9.15
CA PHE A 836 -29.74 -6.31 9.40
C PHE A 836 -29.18 -5.75 10.73
N LYS A 837 -27.84 -5.72 10.82
CA LYS A 837 -27.13 -5.30 12.04
C LYS A 837 -27.16 -3.78 12.21
N ARG A 838 -26.96 -3.04 11.11
CA ARG A 838 -26.86 -1.57 11.08
C ARG A 838 -28.18 -0.89 11.43
N GLU A 839 -28.10 0.34 11.94
CA GLU A 839 -29.28 1.14 12.25
C GLU A 839 -30.12 1.39 10.99
N HIS A 840 -29.47 1.86 9.92
CA HIS A 840 -30.10 2.18 8.64
C HIS A 840 -30.85 0.99 8.03
N ASP A 841 -30.24 -0.21 8.03
CA ASP A 841 -30.85 -1.45 7.55
C ASP A 841 -32.22 -1.74 8.18
N LYS A 842 -32.30 -1.55 9.51
CA LYS A 842 -33.52 -1.79 10.29
C LYS A 842 -34.57 -0.73 9.97
N LYS A 843 -34.17 0.53 9.82
CA LYS A 843 -35.05 1.64 9.45
C LYS A 843 -35.70 1.41 8.08
N VAL A 844 -34.90 1.08 7.05
CA VAL A 844 -35.39 0.77 5.70
C VAL A 844 -36.39 -0.39 5.72
N CYS A 845 -36.06 -1.49 6.43
CA CYS A 845 -36.97 -2.62 6.59
C CYS A 845 -38.28 -2.25 7.30
N CYS A 846 -38.23 -1.44 8.36
CA CYS A 846 -39.41 -0.94 9.08
C CYS A 846 -40.34 -0.16 8.15
N LEU A 847 -39.80 0.75 7.35
CA LEU A 847 -40.56 1.61 6.46
C LEU A 847 -41.19 0.81 5.31
N GLY A 848 -40.45 -0.13 4.72
CA GLY A 848 -40.96 -1.04 3.70
C GLY A 848 -42.11 -1.93 4.21
N LEU A 849 -41.95 -2.58 5.36
CA LEU A 849 -42.98 -3.44 5.95
C LEU A 849 -44.21 -2.65 6.42
N THR A 850 -44.00 -1.46 7.00
CA THR A 850 -45.09 -0.57 7.40
C THR A 850 -45.94 -0.15 6.20
N SER A 851 -45.32 0.08 5.04
CA SER A 851 -46.01 0.46 3.81
C SER A 851 -46.96 -0.62 3.29
N LEU A 852 -46.75 -1.89 3.65
CA LEU A 852 -47.69 -2.98 3.32
C LEU A 852 -48.99 -2.92 4.16
N LEU A 853 -48.94 -2.32 5.36
CA LEU A 853 -50.10 -2.24 6.25
C LEU A 853 -51.20 -1.36 5.66
N THR A 854 -50.82 -0.30 4.93
CA THR A 854 -51.74 0.70 4.36
C THR A 854 -52.45 0.25 3.07
N LEU A 855 -52.13 -0.94 2.55
CA LEU A 855 -52.74 -1.46 1.32
C LEU A 855 -54.24 -1.76 1.48
N PRO A 856 -55.08 -1.57 0.44
CA PRO A 856 -56.51 -1.89 0.47
C PRO A 856 -56.83 -3.38 0.72
N ALA A 857 -58.03 -3.65 1.26
CA ALA A 857 -58.50 -5.01 1.54
C ALA A 857 -58.53 -5.90 0.28
N GLY A 858 -57.92 -7.09 0.37
CA GLY A 858 -57.90 -8.10 -0.71
C GLY A 858 -56.57 -8.22 -1.47
N GLN A 859 -55.65 -7.27 -1.32
CA GLN A 859 -54.31 -7.37 -1.95
C GLN A 859 -53.32 -8.22 -1.14
N LEU A 860 -53.55 -8.36 0.16
CA LEU A 860 -52.71 -9.14 1.07
C LEU A 860 -53.57 -10.07 1.95
N PRO A 861 -53.25 -11.38 2.04
CA PRO A 861 -53.98 -12.32 2.91
C PRO A 861 -53.89 -11.92 4.40
N ALA A 862 -54.96 -12.17 5.16
CA ALA A 862 -55.01 -11.81 6.58
C ALA A 862 -53.89 -12.45 7.43
N GLU A 863 -53.49 -13.68 7.12
CA GLU A 863 -52.37 -14.37 7.78
C GLU A 863 -51.02 -13.69 7.50
N ALA A 864 -50.81 -13.22 6.26
CA ALA A 864 -49.59 -12.50 5.88
C ALA A 864 -49.53 -11.13 6.57
N LEU A 865 -50.67 -10.45 6.71
CA LEU A 865 -50.76 -9.17 7.41
C LEU A 865 -50.38 -9.31 8.89
N GLY A 866 -50.84 -10.38 9.55
CA GLY A 866 -50.46 -10.69 10.92
C GLY A 866 -48.96 -10.92 11.09
N ARG A 867 -48.30 -11.58 10.13
CA ARG A 867 -46.84 -11.78 10.14
C ARG A 867 -46.07 -10.47 9.92
N VAL A 868 -46.48 -9.67 8.93
CA VAL A 868 -45.89 -8.34 8.66
C VAL A 868 -45.97 -7.46 9.90
N PHE A 869 -47.13 -7.42 10.56
CA PHE A 869 -47.34 -6.59 11.74
C PHE A 869 -46.43 -7.00 12.91
N ARG A 870 -46.28 -8.29 13.19
CA ARG A 870 -45.38 -8.80 14.25
C ARG A 870 -43.92 -8.49 13.93
N ALA A 871 -43.48 -8.78 12.71
CA ALA A 871 -42.11 -8.52 12.27
C ALA A 871 -41.74 -7.02 12.33
N THR A 872 -42.69 -6.14 11.97
CA THR A 872 -42.49 -4.68 12.05
C THR A 872 -42.33 -4.23 13.50
N LEU A 873 -43.14 -4.74 14.44
CA LEU A 873 -43.00 -4.44 15.87
C LEU A 873 -41.65 -4.92 16.44
N ASP A 874 -41.26 -6.15 16.11
CA ASP A 874 -39.98 -6.72 16.57
C ASP A 874 -38.77 -5.95 16.03
N LEU A 875 -38.87 -5.40 14.81
CA LEU A 875 -37.85 -4.53 14.23
C LEU A 875 -37.82 -3.15 14.89
N LEU A 876 -38.98 -2.52 15.11
CA LEU A 876 -39.07 -1.20 15.76
C LEU A 876 -38.51 -1.23 17.19
N VAL A 877 -38.75 -2.31 17.93
CA VAL A 877 -38.16 -2.49 19.27
C VAL A 877 -36.64 -2.64 19.17
N ALA A 878 -36.15 -3.49 18.27
CA ALA A 878 -34.70 -3.67 18.09
C ALA A 878 -33.99 -2.40 17.58
N TYR A 879 -34.68 -1.58 16.78
CA TYR A 879 -34.20 -0.26 16.36
C TYR A 879 -34.14 0.70 17.55
N LYS A 880 -35.19 0.75 18.38
CA LYS A 880 -35.22 1.56 19.61
C LYS A 880 -34.07 1.20 20.56
N ASP A 881 -33.87 -0.09 20.80
CA ASP A 881 -32.85 -0.58 21.74
C ASP A 881 -31.44 -0.25 21.25
N GLN A 882 -31.20 -0.25 19.93
CA GLN A 882 -29.91 0.14 19.33
C GLN A 882 -29.66 1.64 19.44
N VAL A 883 -30.63 2.49 19.06
CA VAL A 883 -30.50 3.95 19.17
C VAL A 883 -30.26 4.37 20.63
N ALA A 884 -30.92 3.70 21.58
CA ALA A 884 -30.72 3.97 23.00
C ALA A 884 -29.40 3.42 23.57
N ALA A 885 -28.73 2.50 22.86
CA ALA A 885 -27.39 2.04 23.20
C ALA A 885 -26.33 3.00 22.65
N ALA A 886 -26.46 3.38 21.38
CA ALA A 886 -25.57 4.35 20.73
C ALA A 886 -25.57 5.71 21.47
N ALA A 887 -26.74 6.23 21.85
CA ALA A 887 -26.81 7.48 22.62
C ALA A 887 -26.12 7.41 24.00
N LYS A 888 -25.98 6.22 24.61
CA LYS A 888 -25.27 6.06 25.88
C LYS A 888 -23.76 5.90 25.69
N GLU A 889 -23.34 5.43 24.52
CA GLU A 889 -21.94 5.35 24.14
C GLU A 889 -21.44 6.75 23.77
N GLU A 890 -22.20 7.52 22.98
CA GLU A 890 -21.91 8.95 22.72
C GLU A 890 -21.85 9.79 24.01
N GLU A 891 -22.81 9.60 24.94
CA GLU A 891 -22.78 10.27 26.26
C GLU A 891 -21.58 9.85 27.14
N ALA A 892 -20.96 8.69 26.87
CA ALA A 892 -19.78 8.22 27.60
C ALA A 892 -18.47 8.69 26.94
N GLU A 893 -18.45 8.82 25.61
CA GLU A 893 -17.30 9.34 24.86
C GLU A 893 -17.14 10.86 25.05
N ASP A 894 -18.23 11.64 25.12
CA ASP A 894 -18.17 13.07 25.41
C ASP A 894 -17.65 13.39 26.84
N ASP A 895 -17.74 12.45 27.79
CA ASP A 895 -17.22 12.59 29.16
C ASP A 895 -15.73 12.21 29.28
N ASP A 896 -15.18 11.45 28.32
CA ASP A 896 -13.79 10.94 28.33
C ASP A 896 -12.80 11.78 27.49
N ASP A 897 -13.26 12.81 26.77
CA ASP A 897 -12.41 13.67 25.91
C ASP A 897 -11.62 14.77 26.68
N MET A 898 -11.44 14.59 27.99
CA MET A 898 -10.60 15.44 28.86
C MET A 898 -9.60 14.64 29.71
N ASP A 899 -8.99 13.57 29.17
CA ASP A 899 -7.66 13.18 29.63
C ASP A 899 -6.78 12.62 28.50
N GLY A 900 -5.63 13.27 28.31
CA GLY A 900 -4.73 13.00 27.20
C GLY A 900 -3.90 11.72 27.38
N PHE A 901 -3.59 11.09 26.24
CA PHE A 901 -2.38 10.30 25.97
C PHE A 901 -1.91 9.34 27.08
N HIS A 902 -2.32 8.08 27.01
CA HIS A 902 -1.56 6.95 27.59
C HIS A 902 -1.77 5.69 26.74
N THR A 903 -0.85 5.35 25.83
CA THR A 903 0.22 4.34 25.98
C THR A 903 -0.29 2.98 26.46
N ASP A 904 -0.49 2.07 25.51
CA ASP A 904 -0.66 0.63 25.71
C ASP A 904 0.55 0.02 26.43
N ASP A 905 0.31 -0.54 27.61
CA ASP A 905 0.99 -1.74 28.11
C ASP A 905 0.15 -2.33 29.29
N ASP A 906 -0.13 -3.63 29.16
CA ASP A 906 -0.48 -4.62 30.19
C ASP A 906 -1.96 -4.89 30.61
N ASP A 907 -2.34 -6.13 30.27
CA ASP A 907 -3.45 -7.00 30.68
C ASP A 907 -3.46 -7.32 32.20
N ASP A 908 -4.58 -7.11 32.90
CA ASP A 908 -5.08 -8.02 33.96
C ASP A 908 -6.54 -7.71 34.36
N GLY A 909 -7.35 -8.75 34.55
CA GLY A 909 -8.80 -8.66 34.75
C GLY A 909 -9.28 -8.38 36.18
N GLY A 910 -10.56 -8.02 36.32
CA GLY A 910 -11.27 -8.10 37.60
C GLY A 910 -12.44 -7.12 37.80
N ASP A 911 -13.64 -7.65 37.63
CA ASP A 911 -14.96 -7.24 38.16
C ASP A 911 -15.00 -6.28 39.38
N GLY A 912 -15.88 -5.27 39.31
CA GLY A 912 -16.67 -4.83 40.48
C GLY A 912 -16.70 -3.33 40.84
N SER A 913 -17.81 -2.69 40.45
CA SER A 913 -18.70 -1.87 41.32
C SER A 913 -18.26 -0.51 41.91
N ASP A 914 -19.13 0.47 41.66
CA ASP A 914 -19.55 1.64 42.47
C ASP A 914 -18.75 2.97 42.44
N LYS A 915 -19.40 3.97 41.80
CA LYS A 915 -19.89 5.26 42.36
C LYS A 915 -18.89 6.23 43.02
N GLU A 916 -18.85 7.49 42.58
CA GLU A 916 -19.78 8.60 42.96
C GLU A 916 -19.14 9.99 42.67
N MET A 917 -19.94 10.87 42.03
CA MET A 917 -20.05 12.34 42.20
C MET A 917 -19.04 13.32 41.55
N GLY A 918 -19.60 14.26 40.77
CA GLY A 918 -19.30 15.69 41.00
C GLY A 918 -19.37 16.67 39.82
N VAL A 919 -20.58 16.90 39.29
CA VAL A 919 -21.13 18.10 38.61
C VAL A 919 -20.29 19.39 38.71
N ASP A 920 -20.02 20.07 37.59
CA ASP A 920 -20.46 21.46 37.36
C ASP A 920 -20.26 21.92 35.90
N ALA A 921 -21.36 22.48 35.38
CA ALA A 921 -21.60 22.91 34.00
C ALA A 921 -20.97 24.27 33.67
N GLU A 922 -20.65 24.48 32.38
CA GLU A 922 -20.75 25.80 31.75
C GLU A 922 -21.08 25.66 30.24
N ASP A 923 -22.33 26.01 29.91
CA ASP A 923 -22.91 26.10 28.56
C ASP A 923 -22.15 27.07 27.63
N GLY A 924 -21.92 26.66 26.38
CA GLY A 924 -21.51 27.55 25.29
C GLY A 924 -21.59 26.94 23.88
N ASP A 925 -22.71 27.19 23.18
CA ASP A 925 -22.91 27.10 21.71
C ASP A 925 -22.65 25.74 20.98
N GLU A 926 -23.26 24.64 21.47
CA GLU A 926 -23.21 23.30 20.83
C GLU A 926 -23.98 23.17 19.50
N ALA A 927 -25.02 23.97 19.27
CA ALA A 927 -25.95 23.75 18.16
C ALA A 927 -25.34 23.95 16.76
N ASP A 928 -24.32 24.80 16.67
CA ASP A 928 -23.57 25.03 15.43
C ASP A 928 -22.41 24.03 15.31
N SER A 929 -21.69 23.72 16.41
CA SER A 929 -20.59 22.75 16.44
C SER A 929 -20.99 21.35 15.95
N LEU A 930 -22.15 20.84 16.37
CA LEU A 930 -22.66 19.51 16.00
C LEU A 930 -22.96 19.38 14.50
N LYS A 931 -23.43 20.46 13.88
CA LYS A 931 -23.69 20.47 12.43
C LYS A 931 -22.39 20.52 11.62
N PHE A 932 -21.35 21.16 12.19
CA PHE A 932 -20.01 21.25 11.60
C PHE A 932 -19.19 19.98 11.81
N GLN A 933 -19.32 19.29 12.94
CA GLN A 933 -18.74 17.96 13.17
C GLN A 933 -19.37 16.91 12.24
N LYS A 934 -20.69 16.93 12.03
CA LYS A 934 -21.35 16.02 11.07
C LYS A 934 -20.88 16.22 9.62
N LEU A 935 -20.67 17.47 9.19
CA LEU A 935 -20.13 17.75 7.86
C LEU A 935 -18.65 17.37 7.72
N ALA A 936 -17.87 17.47 8.80
CA ALA A 936 -16.47 17.04 8.83
C ALA A 936 -16.31 15.51 8.92
N ALA A 937 -17.20 14.82 9.65
CA ALA A 937 -17.29 13.37 9.69
C ALA A 937 -17.71 12.78 8.33
N GLN A 938 -18.69 13.42 7.66
CA GLN A 938 -19.09 13.06 6.29
C GLN A 938 -18.00 13.35 5.25
N ALA A 939 -17.06 14.27 5.51
CA ALA A 939 -15.91 14.50 4.64
C ALA A 939 -14.78 13.47 4.83
N LYS A 940 -14.65 12.90 6.03
CA LYS A 940 -13.73 11.79 6.33
C LYS A 940 -14.17 10.45 5.72
N CYS A 941 -15.48 10.28 5.48
CA CYS A 941 -16.10 9.12 4.80
C CYS A 941 -15.56 8.85 3.37
N PHE A 942 -14.95 9.84 2.71
CA PHE A 942 -14.43 9.67 1.36
C PHE A 942 -13.05 8.97 1.29
N ARG A 943 -12.37 8.76 2.42
CA ARG A 943 -11.11 7.99 2.49
C ARG A 943 -11.40 6.55 2.89
N PRO A 944 -10.96 5.53 2.14
CA PRO A 944 -11.07 4.16 2.61
C PRO A 944 -10.20 3.95 3.84
N SER A 945 -10.71 3.21 4.83
CA SER A 945 -9.89 2.68 5.91
C SER A 945 -8.97 1.60 5.31
N ASP A 946 -7.67 1.87 5.24
CA ASP A 946 -6.61 0.93 4.82
C ASP A 946 -6.39 -0.22 5.83
N GLU A 947 -7.44 -0.94 6.19
CA GLU A 947 -7.37 -2.18 6.97
C GLU A 947 -8.04 -3.32 6.20
N PHE A 948 -7.37 -3.74 5.12
CA PHE A 948 -7.53 -5.11 4.61
C PHE A 948 -6.68 -6.05 5.45
N ASP A 949 -7.14 -6.38 6.67
CA ASP A 949 -6.73 -7.61 7.36
C ASP A 949 -7.90 -8.60 7.37
N ASP A 950 -7.72 -9.64 6.56
CA ASP A 950 -8.60 -10.79 6.38
C ASP A 950 -8.50 -11.67 7.64
N ASP A 951 -9.40 -11.45 8.63
CA ASP A 951 -9.92 -12.46 9.61
C ASP A 951 -10.49 -11.87 10.94
N SER A 952 -11.11 -10.69 10.95
CA SER A 952 -12.00 -10.29 12.07
C SER A 952 -13.32 -9.70 11.60
N ASP A 953 -14.38 -10.46 11.81
CA ASP A 953 -15.81 -10.17 11.53
C ASP A 953 -16.38 -9.05 12.46
N GLU A 954 -15.51 -8.23 13.05
CA GLU A 954 -15.76 -7.24 14.10
C GLU A 954 -15.02 -5.92 13.77
N ASP A 955 -15.44 -5.25 12.70
CA ASP A 955 -15.42 -3.78 12.59
C ASP A 955 -16.34 -3.36 11.43
N PHE A 956 -17.63 -3.22 11.75
CA PHE A 956 -18.56 -2.52 10.86
C PHE A 956 -18.59 -1.07 11.36
N SER A 957 -17.64 -0.23 10.95
CA SER A 957 -17.76 1.20 11.20
C SER A 957 -19.02 1.73 10.49
N ASP A 958 -19.74 2.62 11.17
CA ASP A 958 -21.03 3.18 10.75
C ASP A 958 -20.88 4.25 9.65
N ASP A 959 -19.75 4.29 8.94
CA ASP A 959 -19.27 5.52 8.31
C ASP A 959 -19.76 5.79 6.88
N GLU A 960 -20.60 4.96 6.25
CA GLU A 960 -21.15 5.24 4.92
C GLU A 960 -22.63 5.71 4.97
N GLU A 961 -22.95 6.74 5.74
CA GLU A 961 -24.29 7.34 5.72
C GLU A 961 -24.49 8.23 4.48
N LEU A 962 -24.94 7.62 3.36
CA LEU A 962 -25.47 8.34 2.20
C LEU A 962 -26.72 9.13 2.61
N GLN A 963 -26.68 10.46 2.53
CA GLN A 963 -27.79 11.30 2.94
C GLN A 963 -29.01 11.12 2.01
N SER A 964 -30.11 10.65 2.57
CA SER A 964 -31.32 10.29 1.83
C SER A 964 -32.58 10.96 2.39
N PRO A 965 -33.63 11.14 1.57
CA PRO A 965 -34.93 11.63 2.05
C PRO A 965 -35.60 10.70 3.07
N ILE A 966 -35.11 9.45 3.21
CA ILE A 966 -35.62 8.50 4.21
C ILE A 966 -35.11 8.84 5.61
N ASP A 967 -34.02 9.61 5.72
CA ASP A 967 -33.40 9.93 7.00
C ASP A 967 -34.28 10.85 7.85
N ASP A 968 -35.01 11.76 7.21
CA ASP A 968 -35.99 12.64 7.83
C ASP A 968 -37.28 11.93 8.29
N VAL A 969 -37.45 10.64 7.96
CA VAL A 969 -38.66 9.87 8.27
C VAL A 969 -38.48 9.05 9.54
N ASP A 970 -39.19 9.43 10.60
CA ASP A 970 -39.21 8.65 11.84
C ASP A 970 -40.04 7.36 11.66
N PRO A 971 -39.44 6.17 11.86
CA PRO A 971 -40.10 4.89 11.60
C PRO A 971 -41.25 4.58 12.60
N PHE A 972 -41.19 5.09 13.83
CA PHE A 972 -42.24 4.90 14.83
C PHE A 972 -43.47 5.75 14.51
N VAL A 973 -43.25 7.01 14.15
CA VAL A 973 -44.31 7.94 13.72
C VAL A 973 -45.02 7.39 12.48
N PHE A 974 -44.25 6.94 11.48
CA PHE A 974 -44.76 6.37 10.25
C PHE A 974 -45.62 5.11 10.52
N PHE A 975 -45.16 4.21 11.39
CA PHE A 975 -45.93 3.03 11.79
C PHE A 975 -47.27 3.38 12.44
N VAL A 976 -47.29 4.29 13.40
CA VAL A 976 -48.52 4.68 14.09
C VAL A 976 -49.51 5.35 13.13
N ASP A 977 -49.04 6.19 12.21
CA ASP A 977 -49.91 6.82 11.20
C ASP A 977 -50.47 5.80 10.21
N ALA A 978 -49.66 4.82 9.79
CA ALA A 978 -50.12 3.72 8.96
C ALA A 978 -51.22 2.90 9.66
N VAL A 979 -51.04 2.58 10.95
CA VAL A 979 -52.03 1.84 11.74
C VAL A 979 -53.32 2.64 11.95
N LYS A 980 -53.22 3.94 12.26
CA LYS A 980 -54.39 4.84 12.35
C LYS A 980 -55.14 4.94 11.02
N SER A 981 -54.41 5.00 9.91
CA SER A 981 -55.00 4.99 8.56
C SER A 981 -55.77 3.70 8.29
N VAL A 982 -55.24 2.53 8.68
CA VAL A 982 -55.95 1.24 8.58
C VAL A 982 -57.18 1.21 9.50
N GLN A 983 -57.08 1.72 10.72
CA GLN A 983 -58.21 1.80 11.66
C GLN A 983 -59.35 2.68 11.11
N ALA A 984 -59.01 3.78 10.42
CA ALA A 984 -59.98 4.69 9.84
C ALA A 984 -60.60 4.16 8.53
N SER A 985 -59.80 3.50 7.69
CA SER A 985 -60.22 3.01 6.37
C SER A 985 -60.91 1.64 6.41
N ASP A 986 -60.48 0.74 7.31
CA ASP A 986 -61.00 -0.63 7.42
C ASP A 986 -61.04 -1.11 8.90
N PRO A 987 -62.02 -0.63 9.70
CA PRO A 987 -62.19 -1.02 11.09
C PRO A 987 -62.29 -2.55 11.36
N PRO A 988 -63.03 -3.37 10.56
CA PRO A 988 -63.12 -4.80 10.83
C PRO A 988 -61.79 -5.52 10.60
N ARG A 989 -60.97 -5.08 9.63
CA ARG A 989 -59.62 -5.61 9.42
C ARG A 989 -58.69 -5.31 10.58
N PHE A 990 -58.75 -4.08 11.12
CA PHE A 990 -57.98 -3.72 12.32
C PHE A 990 -58.41 -4.52 13.56
N GLN A 991 -59.71 -4.74 13.76
CA GLN A 991 -60.23 -5.58 14.84
C GLN A 991 -59.77 -7.03 14.73
N SER A 992 -59.80 -7.61 13.52
CA SER A 992 -59.30 -8.95 13.26
C SER A 992 -57.81 -9.07 13.57
N LEU A 993 -56.99 -8.09 13.14
CA LEU A 993 -55.56 -8.07 13.41
C LEU A 993 -55.29 -8.06 14.91
N THR A 994 -55.97 -7.17 15.65
CA THR A 994 -55.81 -6.99 17.10
C THR A 994 -56.21 -8.23 17.90
N GLN A 995 -57.27 -8.94 17.47
CA GLN A 995 -57.74 -10.17 18.12
C GLN A 995 -56.82 -11.37 17.87
N THR A 996 -56.08 -11.38 16.76
CA THR A 996 -55.13 -12.45 16.39
C THR A 996 -53.72 -12.27 16.97
N LEU A 997 -53.47 -11.18 17.70
CA LEU A 997 -52.18 -10.91 18.34
C LEU A 997 -52.16 -11.43 19.77
N ASP A 998 -51.07 -12.10 20.13
CA ASP A 998 -50.83 -12.55 21.51
C ASP A 998 -50.57 -11.35 22.43
N PHE A 999 -50.78 -11.55 23.74
CA PHE A 999 -50.64 -10.50 24.76
C PHE A 999 -49.28 -9.77 24.72
N HIS A 1000 -48.21 -10.49 24.36
CA HIS A 1000 -46.88 -9.91 24.17
C HIS A 1000 -46.85 -8.82 23.07
N TYR A 1001 -47.36 -9.13 21.87
CA TYR A 1001 -47.38 -8.18 20.75
C TYR A 1001 -48.38 -7.03 20.95
N GLN A 1002 -49.45 -7.25 21.71
CA GLN A 1002 -50.35 -6.16 22.12
C GLN A 1002 -49.64 -5.17 23.06
N ALA A 1003 -48.80 -5.67 23.98
CA ALA A 1003 -47.99 -4.82 24.85
C ALA A 1003 -46.92 -4.05 24.05
N LEU A 1004 -46.24 -4.70 23.11
CA LEU A 1004 -45.26 -4.05 22.22
C LEU A 1004 -45.91 -2.95 21.38
N ALA A 1005 -47.08 -3.21 20.79
CA ALA A 1005 -47.81 -2.21 20.00
C ALA A 1005 -48.18 -0.96 20.82
N ASN A 1006 -48.60 -1.14 22.08
CA ASN A 1006 -48.88 -0.02 22.98
C ASN A 1006 -47.60 0.74 23.37
N GLY A 1007 -46.50 0.05 23.62
CA GLY A 1007 -45.21 0.66 23.94
C GLY A 1007 -44.63 1.48 22.76
N VAL A 1008 -44.73 0.93 21.54
CA VAL A 1008 -44.36 1.63 20.30
C VAL A 1008 -45.24 2.87 20.08
N ALA A 1009 -46.55 2.77 20.33
CA ALA A 1009 -47.45 3.91 20.19
C ALA A 1009 -47.11 5.05 21.16
N GLN A 1010 -46.79 4.73 22.42
CA GLN A 1010 -46.34 5.74 23.40
C GLN A 1010 -45.01 6.39 23.01
N HIS A 1011 -44.05 5.58 22.55
CA HIS A 1011 -42.76 6.09 22.06
C HIS A 1011 -42.92 7.01 20.84
N ALA A 1012 -43.80 6.66 19.90
CA ALA A 1012 -44.08 7.49 18.75
C ALA A 1012 -44.70 8.85 19.12
N GLU A 1013 -45.50 8.92 20.18
CA GLU A 1013 -46.04 10.20 20.69
C GLU A 1013 -44.95 11.07 21.32
N GLN A 1014 -43.97 10.46 22.02
CA GLN A 1014 -42.79 11.14 22.53
C GLN A 1014 -41.94 11.72 21.39
N ARG A 1015 -41.59 10.89 20.40
CA ARG A 1015 -40.85 11.31 19.20
C ARG A 1015 -41.56 12.43 18.42
N ARG A 1016 -42.89 12.42 18.31
CA ARG A 1016 -43.63 13.54 17.69
C ARG A 1016 -43.44 14.85 18.42
N ALA A 1017 -43.47 14.84 19.76
CA ALA A 1017 -43.27 16.04 20.56
C ALA A 1017 -41.83 16.57 20.42
N GLU A 1018 -40.83 15.68 20.35
CA GLU A 1018 -39.43 16.03 20.10
C GLU A 1018 -39.24 16.64 18.70
N ILE A 1019 -39.78 16.02 17.65
CA ILE A 1019 -39.70 16.53 16.27
C ILE A 1019 -40.39 17.91 16.15
N GLU A 1020 -41.52 18.13 16.83
CA GLU A 1020 -42.17 19.44 16.86
C GLU A 1020 -41.32 20.50 17.57
N LYS A 1021 -40.63 20.13 18.65
CA LYS A 1021 -39.70 21.00 19.37
C LYS A 1021 -38.49 21.37 18.50
N GLU A 1022 -37.85 20.38 17.87
CA GLU A 1022 -36.73 20.60 16.93
C GLU A 1022 -37.13 21.48 15.75
N LYS A 1023 -38.36 21.33 15.21
CA LYS A 1023 -38.87 22.20 14.15
C LYS A 1023 -39.09 23.63 14.62
N MET A 1024 -39.55 23.84 15.87
CA MET A 1024 -39.69 25.17 16.45
C MET A 1024 -38.33 25.83 16.71
N GLU A 1025 -37.32 25.07 17.12
CA GLU A 1025 -35.94 25.55 17.30
C GLU A 1025 -35.26 25.86 15.96
N LYS A 1026 -35.39 25.00 14.95
CA LYS A 1026 -34.89 25.29 13.59
C LYS A 1026 -35.58 26.52 12.98
N ALA A 1027 -36.89 26.70 13.24
CA ALA A 1027 -37.63 27.86 12.76
C ALA A 1027 -37.24 29.16 13.47
N SER A 1028 -36.92 29.12 14.78
CA SER A 1028 -36.46 30.29 15.52
C SER A 1028 -35.06 30.74 15.08
N VAL A 1029 -34.15 29.79 14.84
CA VAL A 1029 -32.79 30.02 14.30
C VAL A 1029 -32.83 30.56 12.86
N ALA A 1030 -33.72 30.04 12.00
CA ALA A 1030 -33.91 30.54 10.63
C ALA A 1030 -34.56 31.93 10.55
N THR A 1031 -35.22 32.40 11.62
CA THR A 1031 -35.70 33.80 11.73
C THR A 1031 -34.69 34.75 12.39
N ALA A 1032 -33.63 34.22 12.99
CA ALA A 1032 -32.56 34.97 13.64
C ALA A 1032 -31.29 35.11 12.77
N SER A 1033 -31.15 34.25 11.74
CA SER A 1033 -30.19 34.37 10.62
C SER A 1033 -30.81 35.12 9.45
#